data_AF-A0A7Y8LKJ8-F1
#
_entry.id   AF-A0A7Y8LKJ8-F1
#
_cell.length_a   1.000
_cell.length_b   1.000
_cell.length_c   1.000
_cell.angle_alpha   90.00
_cell.angle_beta   90.00
_cell.angle_gamma   90.00
#
_symmetry.space_group_name_H-M   'P 1'
#
loop_
_entity.id
_entity.type
_entity.pdbx_description
1 polymer ?
#
loop_
_entity_poly.entity_id
_entity_poly.type
_entity_poly.pdbx_seq_one_letter_code
_entity_poly.pdbx_strand_id
1 'polypeptide(L)'
;MKITMRRIIILCIIILFSESVLSYQTKNSTEKYKRDAIIKIDQGRYGEAIDLLNKFISANPQNHEGYELRASCYEARGQYEYSVYDLRSALKLQKDSRKISQSLHRVTETWYSQLYNKIEGHKREIAVSPGIPKNYLEIGKCYKHLGNWNAAEEWYDKYLNLEEPSPDEVIRYTEILAKNNHISKGEAILKRFVEKYPQDHRLWSRYGYFTLWLGKNKVAVTAFTEALNFRPYFKEAIDGLSLATGKGAVYTVNDTSYHFNKFSGKFQKRGMREYPIDRYFRLLKKNPSDDSTRVLLVNALLEVNRLQEAKQQLEILQKNQSLDDFTLSTFHKNLQEKWDYIISSKINDAKKKLAINPLDSKALKVLGEYYSLQGSVDSLTLYYDEYLRLKPQDEEIRFDFAKKLSWSKKFETAKDQIDILLNAKPTKKEYQLLRAQISVWTNTDLNYAKSLLEKVLSKDPDNIDALSSLAELSYQTQNFQLSESFINRLEKVNPNHPNLEELKNNLVLQQKRFEETQLDSILYSARNLVTESKCAEAVSLFKIYLDKTNAPQNIYLEYANALTCSNNYPEAIKIYSDLLNKKYDYDLAKQRAKLSFWSGDITSSIKEFKALNSINKDDTEVKLFLADSYFNQKDYVNSKKIYSELLSESPSSVLLKNRMTWLPGDVTTDGSFSSLITNFPIYSLITPEMYFFKDNLSFKLSTQGLRSEFGITKFLSLGGSVFRGEISSDSAIQKFYTIMGNVVLIPTKFVTASIGFGRTNYLSERKQNILDFNLKFESKEKYSLTARIYDVDGSQFLYSPFLIDSTIRVIDYSVEGKYFTPNNLILSGAYAFRKLSDDNKGYDLKLSLGRKFSSDFIAGYEYNYLDYQDEAVLYYSPNNFESHSLWADYKLIEDAILDFSIGGKIGVIPKSDLLVKEFNSKLSIKFIESLTMQVQAVFSENAREVVNYSSSSISAMLFWLF
;
A
#
# COMPACT_ATOMS: atom_id res chain seq x y z
N MET A 1 -20.21 9.30 -1.87
CA MET A 1 -20.39 7.95 -2.48
C MET A 1 -19.12 7.11 -2.64
N LYS A 2 -17.91 7.68 -2.84
CA LYS A 2 -16.65 6.88 -2.89
C LYS A 2 -16.01 6.59 -1.52
N ILE A 3 -16.33 7.38 -0.49
CA ILE A 3 -15.80 7.22 0.87
C ILE A 3 -16.44 6.00 1.58
N THR A 4 -17.69 5.70 1.26
CA THR A 4 -18.44 4.53 1.76
C THR A 4 -17.90 3.19 1.23
N MET A 5 -17.31 3.14 0.02
CA MET A 5 -16.68 1.93 -0.52
C MET A 5 -15.28 1.68 0.06
N ARG A 6 -14.56 2.75 0.44
CA ARG A 6 -13.22 2.66 1.04
C ARG A 6 -13.24 2.15 2.49
N ARG A 7 -14.34 2.40 3.22
CA ARG A 7 -14.58 1.88 4.58
C ARG A 7 -14.93 0.38 4.60
N ILE A 8 -15.58 -0.14 3.55
CA ILE A 8 -15.79 -1.58 3.33
C ILE A 8 -14.45 -2.29 3.01
N ILE A 9 -13.54 -1.59 2.32
CA ILE A 9 -12.19 -2.09 2.01
C ILE A 9 -11.28 -2.10 3.25
N ILE A 10 -11.45 -1.19 4.21
CA ILE A 10 -10.68 -1.18 5.47
C ILE A 10 -11.04 -2.38 6.37
N LEU A 11 -12.32 -2.80 6.38
CA LEU A 11 -12.77 -4.04 7.02
C LEU A 11 -12.11 -5.29 6.38
N CYS A 12 -11.88 -5.27 5.06
CA CYS A 12 -11.12 -6.31 4.35
C CYS A 12 -9.59 -6.19 4.56
N ILE A 13 -9.08 -5.01 4.91
CA ILE A 13 -7.65 -4.76 5.15
C ILE A 13 -7.23 -5.19 6.57
N ILE A 14 -8.12 -5.16 7.56
CA ILE A 14 -7.86 -5.79 8.89
C ILE A 14 -7.69 -7.32 8.77
N ILE A 15 -8.32 -7.94 7.76
CA ILE A 15 -8.13 -9.35 7.39
C ILE A 15 -6.77 -9.59 6.69
N LEU A 16 -6.14 -8.54 6.14
CA LEU A 16 -4.86 -8.60 5.39
C LEU A 16 -3.64 -8.10 6.20
N PHE A 17 -3.83 -7.46 7.36
CA PHE A 17 -2.73 -6.92 8.20
C PHE A 17 -2.00 -7.98 9.05
N SER A 18 -2.31 -9.27 8.89
CA SER A 18 -1.58 -10.38 9.49
C SER A 18 -0.26 -10.73 8.76
N GLU A 19 0.02 -10.17 7.58
CA GLU A 19 1.13 -10.63 6.73
C GLU A 19 2.44 -9.79 6.76
N SER A 20 2.47 -8.57 7.32
CA SER A 20 3.54 -7.59 7.00
C SER A 20 4.65 -7.37 8.05
N VAL A 21 4.82 -8.26 9.05
CA VAL A 21 5.96 -8.20 10.01
C VAL A 21 7.30 -8.68 9.41
N LEU A 22 7.37 -9.04 8.12
CA LEU A 22 8.46 -9.87 7.55
C LEU A 22 9.73 -9.14 7.02
N SER A 23 9.76 -7.82 6.85
CA SER A 23 10.82 -7.19 6.03
C SER A 23 12.10 -6.76 6.77
N TYR A 24 12.11 -6.66 8.10
CA TYR A 24 13.34 -6.35 8.88
C TYR A 24 14.25 -7.58 9.11
N GLN A 25 13.87 -8.76 8.60
CA GLN A 25 14.56 -10.05 8.82
C GLN A 25 15.54 -10.45 7.68
N THR A 26 15.66 -9.67 6.60
CA THR A 26 16.20 -10.15 5.30
C THR A 26 17.74 -10.20 5.18
N LYS A 27 18.51 -9.53 6.04
CA LYS A 27 19.99 -9.66 6.01
C LYS A 27 20.51 -10.82 6.86
N ASN A 28 19.77 -11.19 7.91
CA ASN A 28 19.93 -12.47 8.59
C ASN A 28 19.38 -13.64 7.75
N SER A 29 18.55 -13.36 6.73
CA SER A 29 17.83 -14.41 6.01
C SER A 29 18.66 -15.17 4.96
N THR A 30 19.70 -14.59 4.35
CA THR A 30 20.50 -15.28 3.31
C THR A 30 21.45 -16.32 3.90
N GLU A 31 22.16 -15.98 4.97
CA GLU A 31 22.92 -16.95 5.76
C GLU A 31 22.01 -17.93 6.49
N LYS A 32 20.79 -17.50 6.86
CA LYS A 32 19.76 -18.42 7.30
C LYS A 32 19.38 -19.42 6.21
N TYR A 33 19.32 -19.07 4.92
CA TYR A 33 19.07 -20.08 3.87
C TYR A 33 20.18 -21.13 3.80
N LYS A 34 21.45 -20.75 3.95
CA LYS A 34 22.56 -21.71 4.04
C LYS A 34 22.47 -22.57 5.29
N ARG A 35 22.23 -21.97 6.47
CA ARG A 35 22.09 -22.69 7.75
C ARG A 35 20.88 -23.63 7.76
N ASP A 36 19.73 -23.14 7.31
CA ASP A 36 18.52 -23.93 7.17
C ASP A 36 18.73 -25.05 6.15
N ALA A 37 19.41 -24.79 5.02
CA ALA A 37 19.75 -25.84 4.07
C ALA A 37 20.62 -26.93 4.70
N ILE A 38 21.62 -26.57 5.51
CA ILE A 38 22.45 -27.52 6.25
C ILE A 38 21.60 -28.31 7.26
N ILE A 39 20.73 -27.65 8.02
CA ILE A 39 19.79 -28.33 8.94
C ILE A 39 18.87 -29.30 8.16
N LYS A 40 18.39 -28.92 6.97
CA LYS A 40 17.58 -29.78 6.11
C LYS A 40 18.40 -30.93 5.54
N ILE A 41 19.66 -30.72 5.19
CA ILE A 41 20.61 -31.79 4.80
C ILE A 41 20.78 -32.79 5.93
N ASP A 42 21.01 -32.32 7.16
CA ASP A 42 21.18 -33.15 8.36
C ASP A 42 19.90 -33.93 8.72
N GLN A 43 18.73 -33.37 8.39
CA GLN A 43 17.42 -34.01 8.52
C GLN A 43 17.06 -34.95 7.34
N GLY A 44 17.92 -35.09 6.33
CA GLY A 44 17.64 -35.87 5.12
C GLY A 44 16.61 -35.24 4.16
N ARG A 45 16.21 -33.98 4.38
CA ARG A 45 15.23 -33.22 3.57
C ARG A 45 15.90 -32.50 2.41
N TYR A 46 16.56 -33.26 1.53
CA TYR A 46 17.40 -32.73 0.46
C TYR A 46 16.66 -31.88 -0.59
N GLY A 47 15.36 -32.12 -0.80
CA GLY A 47 14.57 -31.31 -1.75
C GLY A 47 14.42 -29.86 -1.29
N GLU A 48 14.05 -29.66 -0.03
CA GLU A 48 13.94 -28.33 0.56
C GLU A 48 15.30 -27.67 0.72
N ALA A 49 16.34 -28.46 1.01
CA ALA A 49 17.71 -27.96 1.02
C ALA A 49 18.13 -27.42 -0.36
N ILE A 50 17.79 -28.10 -1.47
CA ILE A 50 18.06 -27.61 -2.82
C ILE A 50 17.32 -26.30 -3.10
N ASP A 51 16.06 -26.15 -2.67
CA ASP A 51 15.31 -24.91 -2.87
C ASP A 51 15.91 -23.74 -2.09
N LEU A 52 16.38 -23.99 -0.86
CA LEU A 52 17.11 -23.02 -0.05
C LEU A 52 18.49 -22.68 -0.66
N LEU A 53 19.19 -23.68 -1.20
CA LEU A 53 20.49 -23.50 -1.85
C LEU A 53 20.37 -22.81 -3.22
N ASN A 54 19.26 -22.97 -3.93
CA ASN A 54 18.98 -22.20 -5.14
C ASN A 54 18.89 -20.70 -4.81
N LYS A 55 18.18 -20.35 -3.73
CA LYS A 55 18.09 -18.97 -3.23
C LYS A 55 19.46 -18.47 -2.77
N PHE A 56 20.27 -19.32 -2.15
CA PHE A 56 21.63 -18.98 -1.73
C PHE A 56 22.59 -18.74 -2.91
N ILE A 57 22.60 -19.63 -3.92
CA ILE A 57 23.45 -19.51 -5.11
C ILE A 57 23.03 -18.32 -5.97
N SER A 58 21.73 -18.04 -6.10
CA SER A 58 21.27 -16.84 -6.82
C SER A 58 21.71 -15.55 -6.15
N ALA A 59 21.81 -15.55 -4.81
CA ALA A 59 22.32 -14.43 -4.04
C ALA A 59 23.85 -14.34 -4.06
N ASN A 60 24.56 -15.47 -4.23
CA ASN A 60 26.03 -15.55 -4.20
C ASN A 60 26.65 -16.43 -5.32
N PRO A 61 26.57 -16.05 -6.62
CA PRO A 61 26.95 -16.94 -7.74
C PRO A 61 28.45 -17.29 -7.83
N GLN A 62 29.32 -16.51 -7.19
CA GLN A 62 30.78 -16.71 -7.17
C GLN A 62 31.26 -17.52 -5.95
N ASN A 63 30.37 -17.88 -5.02
CA ASN A 63 30.73 -18.71 -3.88
C ASN A 63 30.60 -20.20 -4.24
N HIS A 64 31.70 -20.95 -4.18
CA HIS A 64 31.73 -22.39 -4.49
C HIS A 64 30.88 -23.24 -3.52
N GLU A 65 30.71 -22.79 -2.27
CA GLU A 65 30.04 -23.55 -1.20
C GLU A 65 28.58 -23.87 -1.54
N GLY A 66 27.89 -22.95 -2.21
CA GLY A 66 26.51 -23.17 -2.63
C GLY A 66 26.41 -24.33 -3.61
N TYR A 67 27.30 -24.37 -4.61
CA TYR A 67 27.35 -25.45 -5.60
C TYR A 67 27.78 -26.78 -4.96
N GLU A 68 28.71 -26.74 -4.00
CA GLU A 68 29.15 -27.95 -3.28
C GLU A 68 28.01 -28.55 -2.43
N LEU A 69 27.30 -27.72 -1.65
CA LEU A 69 26.17 -28.15 -0.83
C LEU A 69 24.98 -28.60 -1.68
N ARG A 70 24.74 -27.97 -2.84
CA ARG A 70 23.65 -28.38 -3.74
C ARG A 70 24.00 -29.67 -4.46
N ALA A 71 25.27 -29.85 -4.82
CA ALA A 71 25.76 -31.11 -5.38
C ALA A 71 25.63 -32.28 -4.40
N SER A 72 25.89 -32.07 -3.10
CA SER A 72 25.71 -33.13 -2.10
C SER A 72 24.23 -33.46 -1.89
N CYS A 73 23.34 -32.47 -1.92
CA CYS A 73 21.89 -32.72 -1.93
C CYS A 73 21.44 -33.49 -3.18
N TYR A 74 21.94 -33.11 -4.36
CA TYR A 74 21.62 -33.82 -5.60
C TYR A 74 22.12 -35.26 -5.56
N GLU A 75 23.32 -35.48 -5.04
CA GLU A 75 23.86 -36.82 -4.82
C GLU A 75 22.98 -37.64 -3.86
N ALA A 76 22.59 -37.07 -2.72
CA ALA A 76 21.76 -37.75 -1.74
C ALA A 76 20.34 -38.07 -2.25
N ARG A 77 19.84 -37.31 -3.25
CA ARG A 77 18.59 -37.59 -3.96
C ARG A 77 18.75 -38.56 -5.14
N GLY A 78 19.96 -39.04 -5.41
CA GLY A 78 20.26 -39.86 -6.58
C GLY A 78 20.21 -39.10 -7.91
N GLN A 79 20.25 -37.77 -7.88
CA GLN A 79 20.27 -36.87 -9.03
C GLN A 79 21.71 -36.59 -9.47
N TYR A 80 22.45 -37.65 -9.81
CA TYR A 80 23.90 -37.58 -10.01
C TYR A 80 24.32 -36.68 -11.17
N GLU A 81 23.51 -36.54 -12.23
CA GLU A 81 23.79 -35.62 -13.34
C GLU A 81 23.97 -34.17 -12.87
N TYR A 82 23.00 -33.66 -12.10
CA TYR A 82 23.05 -32.28 -11.58
C TYR A 82 24.18 -32.10 -10.57
N SER A 83 24.47 -33.15 -9.78
CA SER A 83 25.62 -33.17 -8.87
C SER A 83 26.96 -33.06 -9.61
N VAL A 84 27.15 -33.80 -10.72
CA VAL A 84 28.36 -33.70 -11.56
C VAL A 84 28.52 -32.29 -12.15
N TYR A 85 27.43 -31.65 -12.61
CA TYR A 85 27.51 -30.29 -13.14
C TYR A 85 27.87 -29.25 -12.07
N ASP A 86 27.27 -29.34 -10.90
CA ASP A 86 27.55 -28.41 -9.80
C ASP A 86 28.97 -28.61 -9.25
N LEU A 87 29.47 -29.85 -9.15
CA LEU A 87 30.85 -30.13 -8.74
C LEU A 87 31.88 -29.65 -9.77
N ARG A 88 31.59 -29.77 -11.08
CA ARG A 88 32.44 -29.18 -12.13
C ARG A 88 32.47 -27.65 -12.04
N SER A 89 31.33 -27.04 -11.70
CA SER A 89 31.22 -25.59 -11.49
C SER A 89 31.98 -25.14 -10.25
N ALA A 90 31.84 -25.86 -9.14
CA ALA A 90 32.58 -25.63 -7.90
C ALA A 90 34.10 -25.78 -8.12
N LEU A 91 34.54 -26.81 -8.85
CA LEU A 91 35.96 -27.02 -9.19
C LEU A 91 36.50 -25.92 -10.12
N LYS A 92 35.66 -25.35 -10.99
CA LYS A 92 36.05 -24.22 -11.83
C LYS A 92 36.27 -22.94 -11.02
N LEU A 93 35.48 -22.73 -9.97
CA LEU A 93 35.59 -21.58 -9.05
C LEU A 93 36.75 -21.77 -8.05
N GLN A 94 36.99 -23.01 -7.61
CA GLN A 94 38.10 -23.37 -6.72
C GLN A 94 38.93 -24.52 -7.32
N LYS A 95 39.86 -24.15 -8.21
CA LYS A 95 40.63 -25.10 -9.07
C LYS A 95 41.49 -26.10 -8.30
N ASP A 96 41.92 -25.78 -7.09
CA ASP A 96 42.86 -26.59 -6.29
C ASP A 96 42.20 -27.27 -5.07
N SER A 97 40.89 -27.52 -5.11
CA SER A 97 40.19 -28.23 -4.03
C SER A 97 40.24 -29.75 -4.21
N ARG A 98 41.11 -30.42 -3.42
CA ARG A 98 41.18 -31.90 -3.36
C ARG A 98 39.83 -32.52 -2.99
N LYS A 99 39.07 -31.87 -2.11
CA LYS A 99 37.75 -32.31 -1.65
C LYS A 99 36.73 -32.37 -2.80
N ILE A 100 36.64 -31.28 -3.58
CA ILE A 100 35.69 -31.20 -4.71
C ILE A 100 36.07 -32.22 -5.80
N SER A 101 37.36 -32.40 -6.07
CA SER A 101 37.85 -33.37 -7.05
C SER A 101 37.48 -34.82 -6.67
N GLN A 102 37.64 -35.19 -5.40
CA GLN A 102 37.24 -36.52 -4.89
C GLN A 102 35.73 -36.75 -4.97
N SER A 103 34.93 -35.74 -4.58
CA SER A 103 33.46 -35.81 -4.71
C SER A 103 33.03 -35.96 -6.17
N LEU A 104 33.65 -35.22 -7.09
CA LEU A 104 33.34 -35.31 -8.52
C LEU A 104 33.61 -36.70 -9.09
N HIS A 105 34.74 -37.32 -8.75
CA HIS A 105 35.08 -38.66 -9.22
C HIS A 105 34.06 -39.70 -8.75
N ARG A 106 33.75 -39.73 -7.45
CA ARG A 106 32.79 -40.65 -6.84
C ARG A 106 31.38 -40.52 -7.41
N VAL A 107 30.88 -39.28 -7.54
CA VAL A 107 29.55 -39.01 -8.13
C VAL A 107 29.52 -39.45 -9.60
N THR A 108 30.60 -39.24 -10.35
CA THR A 108 30.68 -39.62 -11.77
C THR A 108 30.64 -41.13 -11.95
N GLU A 109 31.35 -41.91 -11.13
CA GLU A 109 31.30 -43.38 -11.17
C GLU A 109 29.88 -43.90 -10.90
N THR A 110 29.22 -43.33 -9.89
CA THR A 110 27.85 -43.70 -9.54
C THR A 110 26.87 -43.35 -10.66
N TRP A 111 27.01 -42.15 -11.24
CA TRP A 111 26.20 -41.72 -12.37
C TRP A 111 26.35 -42.65 -13.57
N TYR A 112 27.58 -43.04 -13.92
CA TYR A 112 27.84 -43.93 -15.04
C TYR A 112 27.25 -45.32 -14.82
N SER A 113 27.36 -45.87 -13.61
CA SER A 113 26.70 -47.14 -13.26
C SER A 113 25.18 -47.07 -13.50
N GLN A 114 24.52 -45.98 -13.11
CA GLN A 114 23.09 -45.79 -13.35
C GLN A 114 22.73 -45.68 -14.82
N LEU A 115 23.55 -44.96 -15.61
CA LEU A 115 23.34 -44.86 -17.06
C LEU A 115 23.45 -46.23 -17.73
N TYR A 116 24.40 -47.07 -17.34
CA TYR A 116 24.50 -48.45 -17.84
C TYR A 116 23.29 -49.30 -17.45
N ASN A 117 22.83 -49.23 -16.20
CA ASN A 117 21.62 -49.94 -15.77
C ASN A 117 20.37 -49.48 -16.53
N LYS A 118 20.22 -48.17 -16.77
CA LYS A 118 19.12 -47.60 -17.54
C LYS A 118 19.15 -48.06 -19.00
N ILE A 119 20.34 -48.16 -19.59
CA ILE A 119 20.52 -48.72 -20.94
C ILE A 119 20.01 -50.17 -20.99
N GLU A 120 20.44 -51.01 -20.05
CA GLU A 120 20.01 -52.42 -20.01
C GLU A 120 18.50 -52.57 -19.73
N GLY A 121 17.92 -51.70 -18.89
CA GLY A 121 16.48 -51.65 -18.66
C GLY A 121 15.69 -51.37 -19.94
N HIS A 122 16.04 -50.31 -20.66
CA HIS A 122 15.36 -49.97 -21.92
C HIS A 122 15.61 -51.01 -23.02
N LYS A 123 16.76 -51.68 -23.06
CA LYS A 123 16.98 -52.82 -23.99
C LYS A 123 16.01 -53.97 -23.71
N ARG A 124 15.71 -54.27 -22.44
CA ARG A 124 14.70 -55.28 -22.09
C ARG A 124 13.29 -54.84 -22.48
N GLU A 125 12.95 -53.57 -22.29
CA GLU A 125 11.66 -53.02 -22.72
C GLU A 125 11.49 -53.09 -24.24
N ILE A 126 12.56 -52.84 -25.00
CA ILE A 126 12.55 -52.99 -26.46
C ILE A 126 12.36 -54.45 -26.88
N ALA A 127 12.90 -55.42 -26.13
CA ALA A 127 12.68 -56.84 -26.38
C ALA A 127 11.22 -57.28 -26.16
N VAL A 128 10.47 -56.56 -25.31
CA VAL A 128 9.03 -56.82 -25.07
C VAL A 128 8.16 -56.05 -26.07
N SER A 129 8.45 -54.76 -26.27
CA SER A 129 7.65 -53.83 -27.08
C SER A 129 8.55 -52.99 -27.99
N PRO A 130 8.83 -53.45 -29.22
CA PRO A 130 9.77 -52.77 -30.12
C PRO A 130 9.29 -51.42 -30.66
N GLY A 131 7.98 -51.14 -30.61
CA GLY A 131 7.35 -49.98 -31.24
C GLY A 131 7.34 -48.69 -30.41
N ILE A 132 8.03 -48.63 -29.27
CA ILE A 132 8.03 -47.46 -28.37
C ILE A 132 9.26 -46.57 -28.65
N PRO A 133 9.13 -45.41 -29.32
CA PRO A 133 10.27 -44.56 -29.71
C PRO A 133 11.08 -44.06 -28.51
N LYS A 134 10.40 -43.76 -27.41
CA LYS A 134 11.00 -43.24 -26.16
C LYS A 134 12.15 -44.12 -25.65
N ASN A 135 12.04 -45.44 -25.76
CA ASN A 135 13.07 -46.35 -25.24
C ASN A 135 14.38 -46.22 -26.02
N TYR A 136 14.30 -46.00 -27.33
CA TYR A 136 15.47 -45.75 -28.18
C TYR A 136 16.09 -44.37 -27.87
N LEU A 137 15.26 -43.33 -27.70
CA LEU A 137 15.72 -41.99 -27.33
C LEU A 137 16.46 -41.98 -25.99
N GLU A 138 15.91 -42.65 -24.98
CA GLU A 138 16.50 -42.68 -23.64
C GLU A 138 17.82 -43.45 -23.61
N ILE A 139 17.97 -44.53 -24.39
CA ILE A 139 19.27 -45.19 -24.57
C ILE A 139 20.27 -44.25 -25.26
N GLY A 140 19.84 -43.54 -26.32
CA GLY A 140 20.67 -42.55 -27.02
C GLY A 140 21.17 -41.43 -26.10
N LYS A 141 20.30 -40.89 -25.25
CA LYS A 141 20.67 -39.91 -24.21
C LYS A 141 21.67 -40.48 -23.21
N CYS A 142 21.46 -41.71 -22.74
CA CYS A 142 22.39 -42.35 -21.80
C CYS A 142 23.80 -42.49 -22.41
N TYR A 143 23.91 -42.98 -23.65
CA TYR A 143 25.19 -43.06 -24.33
C TYR A 143 25.83 -41.69 -24.60
N LYS A 144 25.03 -40.64 -24.86
CA LYS A 144 25.52 -39.26 -24.91
C LYS A 144 26.14 -38.83 -23.57
N HIS A 145 25.46 -39.06 -22.44
CA HIS A 145 25.97 -38.69 -21.11
C HIS A 145 27.23 -39.49 -20.71
N LEU A 146 27.34 -40.74 -21.18
CA LEU A 146 28.56 -41.56 -21.06
C LEU A 146 29.70 -41.09 -21.98
N GLY A 147 29.43 -40.20 -22.93
CA GLY A 147 30.41 -39.77 -23.94
C GLY A 147 30.68 -40.82 -25.02
N ASN A 148 29.86 -41.88 -25.13
CA ASN A 148 29.91 -42.84 -26.22
C ASN A 148 29.06 -42.34 -27.39
N TRP A 149 29.65 -41.44 -28.19
CA TRP A 149 28.98 -40.72 -29.26
C TRP A 149 28.50 -41.64 -30.39
N ASN A 150 29.26 -42.69 -30.73
CA ASN A 150 28.90 -43.64 -31.79
C ASN A 150 27.62 -44.41 -31.43
N ALA A 151 27.56 -45.00 -30.23
CA ALA A 151 26.36 -45.68 -29.77
C ALA A 151 25.19 -44.69 -29.62
N ALA A 152 25.44 -43.48 -29.13
CA ALA A 152 24.39 -42.46 -29.02
C ALA A 152 23.73 -42.17 -30.38
N GLU A 153 24.51 -42.08 -31.45
CA GLU A 153 23.98 -41.85 -32.80
C GLU A 153 23.11 -43.01 -33.29
N GLU A 154 23.59 -44.26 -33.19
CA GLU A 154 22.82 -45.43 -33.64
C GLU A 154 21.44 -45.53 -32.96
N TRP A 155 21.38 -45.18 -31.69
CA TRP A 155 20.14 -45.20 -30.92
C TRP A 155 19.24 -44.01 -31.25
N TYR A 156 19.79 -42.83 -31.51
CA TYR A 156 19.03 -41.69 -32.02
C TYR A 156 18.49 -41.96 -33.44
N ASP A 157 19.22 -42.67 -34.31
CA ASP A 157 18.73 -43.07 -35.64
C ASP A 157 17.50 -43.97 -35.55
N LYS A 158 17.55 -44.97 -34.67
CA LYS A 158 16.42 -45.86 -34.41
C LYS A 158 15.21 -45.09 -33.87
N TYR A 159 15.44 -44.09 -33.02
CA TYR A 159 14.38 -43.19 -32.53
C TYR A 159 13.74 -42.38 -33.66
N LEU A 160 14.55 -41.76 -34.51
CA LEU A 160 14.07 -40.92 -35.62
C LEU A 160 13.27 -41.68 -36.69
N ASN A 161 13.46 -43.01 -36.78
CA ASN A 161 12.67 -43.87 -37.67
C ASN A 161 11.26 -44.14 -37.13
N LEU A 162 11.02 -43.93 -35.84
CA LEU A 162 9.75 -44.23 -35.19
C LEU A 162 8.93 -42.96 -34.89
N GLU A 163 9.57 -41.82 -34.67
CA GLU A 163 8.90 -40.57 -34.30
C GLU A 163 9.63 -39.34 -34.85
N GLU A 164 8.88 -38.29 -35.18
CA GLU A 164 9.46 -37.00 -35.58
C GLU A 164 9.96 -36.22 -34.34
N PRO A 165 11.24 -35.82 -34.28
CA PRO A 165 11.81 -35.18 -33.10
C PRO A 165 11.38 -33.72 -32.97
N SER A 166 11.42 -33.18 -31.74
CA SER A 166 11.28 -31.74 -31.50
C SER A 166 12.54 -30.96 -31.92
N PRO A 167 12.46 -29.63 -32.13
CA PRO A 167 13.63 -28.78 -32.38
C PRO A 167 14.76 -28.97 -31.37
N ASP A 168 14.43 -29.11 -30.08
CA ASP A 168 15.42 -29.30 -29.02
C ASP A 168 16.12 -30.67 -29.11
N GLU A 169 15.39 -31.73 -29.49
CA GLU A 169 15.99 -33.05 -29.72
C GLU A 169 16.84 -33.08 -30.99
N VAL A 170 16.46 -32.34 -32.04
CA VAL A 170 17.30 -32.19 -33.24
C VAL A 170 18.60 -31.46 -32.91
N ILE A 171 18.55 -30.39 -32.12
CA ILE A 171 19.76 -29.70 -31.66
C ILE A 171 20.64 -30.68 -30.87
N ARG A 172 20.09 -31.47 -29.94
CA ARG A 172 20.83 -32.49 -29.18
C ARG A 172 21.45 -33.54 -30.09
N TYR A 173 20.72 -34.01 -31.09
CA TYR A 173 21.21 -35.00 -32.04
C TYR A 173 22.33 -34.44 -32.93
N THR A 174 22.24 -33.17 -33.32
CA THR A 174 23.32 -32.52 -34.10
C THR A 174 24.63 -32.39 -33.30
N GLU A 175 24.59 -32.32 -31.97
CA GLU A 175 25.81 -32.39 -31.14
C GLU A 175 26.48 -33.76 -31.26
N ILE A 176 25.69 -34.83 -31.29
CA ILE A 176 26.18 -36.21 -31.46
C ILE A 176 26.79 -36.37 -32.86
N LEU A 177 26.08 -35.92 -33.89
CA LEU A 177 26.56 -35.97 -35.28
C LEU A 177 27.84 -35.15 -35.48
N ALA A 178 27.97 -34.00 -34.82
CA ALA A 178 29.18 -33.20 -34.85
C ALA A 178 30.36 -33.92 -34.19
N LYS A 179 30.13 -34.67 -33.09
CA LYS A 179 31.15 -35.46 -32.40
C LYS A 179 31.59 -36.69 -33.18
N ASN A 180 30.68 -37.32 -33.92
CA ASN A 180 30.99 -38.44 -34.82
C ASN A 180 31.46 -37.99 -36.21
N ASN A 181 31.55 -36.68 -36.47
CA ASN A 181 31.93 -36.09 -37.75
C ASN A 181 30.97 -36.45 -38.92
N HIS A 182 29.72 -36.78 -38.62
CA HIS A 182 28.66 -37.08 -39.60
C HIS A 182 27.91 -35.81 -40.03
N ILE A 183 28.65 -34.87 -40.62
CA ILE A 183 28.15 -33.52 -40.91
C ILE A 183 27.13 -33.49 -42.04
N SER A 184 27.31 -34.29 -43.11
CA SER A 184 26.37 -34.33 -44.25
C SER A 184 24.96 -34.76 -43.82
N LYS A 185 24.89 -35.76 -42.95
CA LYS A 185 23.64 -36.27 -42.37
C LYS A 185 22.95 -35.20 -41.52
N GLY A 186 23.70 -34.49 -40.68
CA GLY A 186 23.13 -33.43 -39.84
C GLY A 186 22.66 -32.21 -40.62
N GLU A 187 23.32 -31.86 -41.74
CA GLU A 187 22.87 -30.75 -42.59
C GLU A 187 21.52 -31.01 -43.25
N ALA A 188 21.30 -32.23 -43.76
CA ALA A 188 20.03 -32.61 -44.36
C ALA A 188 18.87 -32.54 -43.36
N ILE A 189 19.11 -32.97 -42.12
CA ILE A 189 18.13 -32.90 -41.03
C ILE A 189 17.89 -31.46 -40.63
N LEU A 190 18.94 -30.68 -40.38
CA LEU A 190 18.83 -29.28 -39.99
C LEU A 190 18.11 -28.44 -41.04
N LYS A 191 18.34 -28.68 -42.34
CA LYS A 191 17.64 -28.00 -43.43
C LYS A 191 16.12 -28.16 -43.32
N ARG A 192 15.66 -29.41 -43.17
CA ARG A 192 14.23 -29.73 -42.99
C ARG A 192 13.64 -29.01 -41.77
N PHE A 193 14.43 -28.90 -40.69
CA PHE A 193 13.99 -28.31 -39.44
C PHE A 193 14.02 -26.78 -39.43
N VAL A 194 14.96 -26.10 -40.09
CA VAL A 194 14.92 -24.64 -40.24
C VAL A 194 13.79 -24.17 -41.15
N GLU A 195 13.43 -24.97 -42.16
CA GLU A 195 12.26 -24.70 -43.01
C GLU A 195 10.95 -24.87 -42.24
N LYS A 196 10.85 -25.91 -41.40
CA LYS A 196 9.68 -26.17 -40.56
C LYS A 196 9.55 -25.19 -39.38
N TYR A 197 10.66 -24.75 -38.81
CA TYR A 197 10.73 -23.87 -37.64
C TYR A 197 11.60 -22.62 -37.93
N PRO A 198 11.15 -21.72 -38.81
CA PRO A 198 11.98 -20.63 -39.33
C PRO A 198 12.31 -19.56 -38.30
N GLN A 199 11.63 -19.53 -37.16
CA GLN A 199 11.83 -18.53 -36.10
C GLN A 199 12.85 -18.98 -35.04
N ASP A 200 13.32 -20.23 -35.08
CA ASP A 200 14.30 -20.72 -34.09
C ASP A 200 15.73 -20.38 -34.54
N HIS A 201 16.29 -19.31 -34.00
CA HIS A 201 17.66 -18.85 -34.29
C HIS A 201 18.73 -19.90 -33.97
N ARG A 202 18.45 -20.85 -33.06
CA ARG A 202 19.38 -21.92 -32.67
C ARG A 202 19.52 -22.94 -33.80
N LEU A 203 18.40 -23.31 -34.42
CA LEU A 203 18.40 -24.22 -35.58
C LEU A 203 19.12 -23.57 -36.78
N TRP A 204 18.86 -22.29 -37.06
CA TRP A 204 19.55 -21.54 -38.10
C TRP A 204 21.06 -21.45 -37.87
N SER A 205 21.50 -21.25 -36.63
CA SER A 205 22.92 -21.24 -36.29
C SER A 205 23.56 -22.61 -36.45
N ARG A 206 22.94 -23.70 -35.94
CA ARG A 206 23.43 -25.07 -36.15
C ARG A 206 23.49 -25.41 -37.63
N TYR A 207 22.47 -25.05 -38.40
CA TYR A 207 22.44 -25.22 -39.86
C TYR A 207 23.58 -24.46 -40.55
N GLY A 208 23.84 -23.22 -40.10
CA GLY A 208 24.99 -22.44 -40.54
C GLY A 208 26.33 -23.16 -40.29
N TYR A 209 26.54 -23.76 -39.12
CA TYR A 209 27.77 -24.50 -38.83
C TYR A 209 27.93 -25.77 -39.65
N PHE A 210 26.85 -26.53 -39.81
CA PHE A 210 26.88 -27.76 -40.60
C PHE A 210 27.11 -27.48 -42.09
N THR A 211 26.49 -26.42 -42.64
CA THR A 211 26.73 -25.98 -44.02
C THR A 211 28.12 -25.39 -44.20
N LEU A 212 28.64 -24.69 -43.19
CA LEU A 212 30.01 -24.17 -43.16
C LEU A 212 31.04 -25.30 -43.17
N TRP A 213 30.87 -26.33 -42.32
CA TRP A 213 31.76 -27.50 -42.26
C TRP A 213 31.74 -28.32 -43.57
N LEU A 214 30.64 -28.29 -44.32
CA LEU A 214 30.53 -28.87 -45.67
C LEU A 214 31.08 -27.96 -46.77
N GLY A 215 31.61 -26.78 -46.44
CA GLY A 215 32.14 -25.81 -47.40
C GLY A 215 31.08 -25.06 -48.22
N LYS A 216 29.79 -25.18 -47.85
CA LYS A 216 28.67 -24.45 -48.48
C LYS A 216 28.61 -23.02 -47.94
N ASN A 217 29.69 -22.25 -48.09
CA ASN A 217 29.87 -20.96 -47.44
C ASN A 217 28.75 -19.96 -47.72
N LYS A 218 28.21 -19.91 -48.95
CA LYS A 218 27.09 -19.01 -49.28
C LYS A 218 25.84 -19.34 -48.45
N VAL A 219 25.54 -20.62 -48.28
CA VAL A 219 24.39 -21.10 -47.49
C VAL A 219 24.64 -20.88 -46.00
N ALA A 220 25.87 -21.09 -45.55
CA ALA A 220 26.26 -20.80 -44.17
C ALA A 220 26.11 -19.31 -43.83
N VAL A 221 26.59 -18.42 -44.72
CA VAL A 221 26.40 -16.98 -44.58
C VAL A 221 24.92 -16.63 -44.44
N THR A 222 24.06 -17.14 -45.33
CA THR A 222 22.62 -16.89 -45.24
C THR A 222 22.02 -17.42 -43.94
N ALA A 223 22.39 -18.64 -43.53
CA ALA A 223 21.86 -19.24 -42.32
C ALA A 223 22.29 -18.49 -41.04
N PHE A 224 23.54 -18.02 -40.98
CA PHE A 224 24.00 -17.20 -39.87
C PHE A 224 23.42 -15.79 -39.89
N THR A 225 23.24 -15.17 -41.05
CA THR A 225 22.53 -13.89 -41.13
C THR A 225 21.08 -14.02 -40.69
N GLU A 226 20.38 -15.10 -41.07
CA GLU A 226 19.01 -15.35 -40.58
C GLU A 226 19.00 -15.58 -39.06
N ALA A 227 19.95 -16.36 -38.52
CA ALA A 227 20.07 -16.51 -37.08
C ALA A 227 20.30 -15.17 -36.35
N LEU A 228 21.07 -14.25 -36.95
CA LEU A 228 21.33 -12.92 -36.40
C LEU A 228 20.21 -11.92 -36.64
N ASN A 229 19.39 -12.11 -37.67
CA ASN A 229 18.16 -11.34 -37.86
C ASN A 229 17.18 -11.61 -36.71
N PHE A 230 16.99 -12.88 -36.35
CA PHE A 230 16.11 -13.26 -35.24
C PHE A 230 16.72 -12.98 -33.86
N ARG A 231 18.04 -13.14 -33.71
CA ARG A 231 18.77 -12.79 -32.49
C ARG A 231 20.05 -12.01 -32.80
N PRO A 232 19.98 -10.68 -32.85
CA PRO A 232 21.16 -9.83 -32.99
C PRO A 232 22.15 -10.13 -31.86
N TYR A 233 23.44 -10.21 -32.19
CA TYR A 233 24.52 -10.54 -31.26
C TYR A 233 24.52 -11.99 -30.71
N PHE A 234 23.82 -12.93 -31.36
CA PHE A 234 23.98 -14.34 -31.01
C PHE A 234 25.40 -14.81 -31.35
N LYS A 235 26.25 -14.89 -30.32
CA LYS A 235 27.69 -15.19 -30.42
C LYS A 235 27.99 -16.34 -31.37
N GLU A 236 27.29 -17.47 -31.20
CA GLU A 236 27.48 -18.66 -32.02
C GLU A 236 27.29 -18.34 -33.52
N ALA A 237 26.26 -17.57 -33.89
CA ALA A 237 26.00 -17.19 -35.27
C ALA A 237 26.93 -16.09 -35.81
N ILE A 238 27.40 -15.15 -34.96
CA ILE A 238 28.42 -14.16 -35.36
C ILE A 238 29.73 -14.86 -35.72
N ASP A 239 30.19 -15.76 -34.84
CA ASP A 239 31.42 -16.53 -35.01
C ASP A 239 31.34 -17.34 -36.31
N GLY A 240 30.19 -17.99 -36.53
CA GLY A 240 29.91 -18.75 -37.74
C GLY A 240 29.88 -17.89 -39.02
N LEU A 241 29.25 -16.72 -38.99
CA LEU A 241 29.16 -15.79 -40.13
C LEU A 241 30.54 -15.26 -40.54
N SER A 242 31.38 -14.95 -39.55
CA SER A 242 32.77 -14.52 -39.73
C SER A 242 33.58 -15.62 -40.42
N LEU A 243 33.46 -16.87 -39.93
CA LEU A 243 34.10 -18.04 -40.56
C LEU A 243 33.61 -18.28 -41.99
N ALA A 244 32.32 -18.11 -42.27
CA ALA A 244 31.71 -18.37 -43.57
C ALA A 244 32.04 -17.33 -44.65
N THR A 245 32.18 -16.05 -44.28
CA THR A 245 32.46 -14.95 -45.22
C THR A 245 33.94 -14.78 -45.57
N GLY A 246 34.84 -15.53 -44.92
CA GLY A 246 36.29 -15.39 -45.11
C GLY A 246 36.86 -14.03 -44.67
N LYS A 247 36.03 -13.18 -44.05
CA LYS A 247 36.43 -11.93 -43.44
C LYS A 247 36.78 -12.23 -41.99
N GLY A 248 38.06 -12.51 -41.74
CA GLY A 248 38.57 -12.66 -40.39
C GLY A 248 38.47 -11.34 -39.62
N ALA A 249 37.43 -11.20 -38.82
CA ALA A 249 37.36 -10.28 -37.70
C ALA A 249 36.58 -10.98 -36.57
N VAL A 250 36.91 -10.85 -35.28
CA VAL A 250 38.02 -10.24 -34.53
C VAL A 250 37.75 -10.65 -33.07
N TYR A 251 38.80 -10.75 -32.26
CA TYR A 251 38.79 -10.83 -30.79
C TYR A 251 38.69 -12.22 -30.13
N THR A 252 39.75 -12.59 -29.42
CA THR A 252 39.79 -13.74 -28.50
C THR A 252 39.37 -13.34 -27.10
N VAL A 253 38.53 -14.17 -26.46
CA VAL A 253 38.99 -15.02 -25.35
C VAL A 253 38.28 -16.38 -25.47
N ASN A 254 38.68 -17.15 -26.48
CA ASN A 254 39.07 -18.57 -26.42
C ASN A 254 38.94 -19.21 -27.82
N ASP A 255 40.12 -19.53 -28.38
CA ASP A 255 40.51 -20.50 -29.43
C ASP A 255 39.56 -20.73 -30.63
N THR A 256 40.00 -20.65 -31.89
CA THR A 256 40.90 -21.65 -32.50
C THR A 256 41.81 -21.07 -33.58
N SER A 257 43.13 -21.25 -33.40
CA SER A 257 44.18 -20.69 -34.24
C SER A 257 44.70 -21.66 -35.31
N TYR A 258 43.92 -21.96 -36.35
CA TYR A 258 44.35 -22.88 -37.41
C TYR A 258 43.58 -22.68 -38.73
N HIS A 259 44.28 -22.63 -39.88
CA HIS A 259 43.66 -22.75 -41.22
C HIS A 259 44.04 -24.08 -41.88
N PHE A 260 43.08 -24.73 -42.53
CA PHE A 260 43.27 -26.01 -43.20
C PHE A 260 43.95 -25.80 -44.56
N ASN A 261 45.12 -26.40 -44.75
CA ASN A 261 45.80 -26.36 -46.04
C ASN A 261 45.20 -27.45 -46.95
N LYS A 262 44.50 -27.01 -48.00
CA LYS A 262 43.78 -27.87 -48.95
C LYS A 262 44.66 -28.93 -49.65
N PHE A 263 45.98 -28.74 -49.69
CA PHE A 263 46.90 -29.68 -50.35
C PHE A 263 47.48 -30.74 -49.42
N SER A 264 47.55 -30.50 -48.10
CA SER A 264 48.21 -31.41 -47.15
C SER A 264 47.27 -32.07 -46.15
N GLY A 265 45.98 -31.69 -46.12
CA GLY A 265 45.01 -32.25 -45.19
C GLY A 265 45.24 -31.88 -43.71
N LYS A 266 46.09 -30.89 -43.43
CA LYS A 266 46.49 -30.49 -42.06
C LYS A 266 46.43 -28.98 -41.86
N PHE A 267 46.29 -28.58 -40.61
CA PHE A 267 46.13 -27.19 -40.20
C PHE A 267 47.47 -26.48 -39.92
N GLN A 268 47.64 -25.24 -40.39
CA GLN A 268 48.82 -24.39 -40.14
C GLN A 268 48.46 -22.95 -39.67
N LYS A 269 49.39 -22.29 -38.95
CA LYS A 269 49.22 -20.98 -38.29
C LYS A 269 49.79 -19.82 -39.15
N ARG A 270 49.06 -18.70 -39.30
CA ARG A 270 49.46 -17.53 -40.11
C ARG A 270 49.94 -16.34 -39.23
N GLY A 271 50.89 -15.54 -39.71
CA GLY A 271 51.32 -14.28 -39.10
C GLY A 271 50.35 -13.11 -39.40
N MET A 272 50.11 -12.25 -38.40
CA MET A 272 49.04 -11.23 -38.38
C MET A 272 49.39 -9.94 -39.15
N ARG A 273 48.41 -9.37 -39.86
CA ARG A 273 48.34 -7.92 -40.18
C ARG A 273 47.15 -7.34 -39.42
N GLU A 274 47.38 -6.31 -38.61
CA GLU A 274 46.36 -5.67 -37.78
C GLU A 274 45.86 -4.38 -38.46
N TYR A 275 44.54 -4.21 -38.64
CA TYR A 275 43.96 -2.99 -39.22
C TYR A 275 43.95 -1.84 -38.21
N PRO A 276 44.07 -0.55 -38.64
CA PRO A 276 44.11 0.59 -37.73
C PRO A 276 42.89 0.70 -36.80
N ILE A 277 41.67 0.55 -37.32
CA ILE A 277 40.44 0.58 -36.51
C ILE A 277 40.45 -0.52 -35.44
N ASP A 278 40.83 -1.75 -35.80
CA ASP A 278 40.90 -2.89 -34.88
C ASP A 278 42.03 -2.74 -33.85
N ARG A 279 43.17 -2.18 -34.27
CA ARG A 279 44.28 -1.78 -33.40
C ARG A 279 43.81 -0.76 -32.38
N TYR A 280 43.11 0.28 -32.82
CA TYR A 280 42.60 1.33 -31.94
C TYR A 280 41.53 0.80 -30.98
N PHE A 281 40.58 -0.02 -31.45
CA PHE A 281 39.63 -0.69 -30.55
C PHE A 281 40.31 -1.62 -29.54
N ARG A 282 41.35 -2.37 -29.93
CA ARG A 282 42.11 -3.22 -29.01
C ARG A 282 42.88 -2.40 -27.97
N LEU A 283 43.53 -1.32 -28.40
CA LEU A 283 44.25 -0.40 -27.52
C LEU A 283 43.29 0.25 -26.52
N LEU A 284 42.13 0.73 -27.00
CA LEU A 284 41.07 1.30 -26.16
C LEU A 284 40.42 0.26 -25.25
N LYS A 285 40.38 -1.02 -25.64
CA LYS A 285 39.90 -2.08 -24.75
C LYS A 285 40.87 -2.37 -23.60
N LYS A 286 42.18 -2.22 -23.85
CA LYS A 286 43.23 -2.36 -22.82
C LYS A 286 43.32 -1.10 -21.95
N ASN A 287 43.09 0.07 -22.54
CA ASN A 287 43.10 1.36 -21.86
C ASN A 287 41.89 2.21 -22.32
N PRO A 288 40.70 2.02 -21.70
CA PRO A 288 39.48 2.73 -22.10
C PRO A 288 39.53 4.24 -21.92
N SER A 289 40.45 4.77 -21.12
CA SER A 289 40.63 6.21 -20.90
C SER A 289 41.62 6.86 -21.88
N ASP A 290 42.13 6.13 -22.88
CA ASP A 290 43.05 6.69 -23.87
C ASP A 290 42.31 7.48 -24.97
N ASP A 291 42.01 8.74 -24.67
CA ASP A 291 41.28 9.61 -25.60
C ASP A 291 42.08 9.93 -26.88
N SER A 292 43.42 9.88 -26.84
CA SER A 292 44.27 10.10 -28.02
C SER A 292 44.06 9.03 -29.10
N THR A 293 44.01 7.76 -28.69
CA THR A 293 43.70 6.64 -29.58
C THR A 293 42.25 6.69 -30.05
N ARG A 294 41.34 7.21 -29.23
CA ARG A 294 39.92 7.37 -29.57
C ARG A 294 39.70 8.43 -30.66
N VAL A 295 40.48 9.52 -30.66
CA VAL A 295 40.48 10.51 -31.75
C VAL A 295 40.94 9.89 -33.08
N LEU A 296 42.02 9.08 -33.05
CA LEU A 296 42.50 8.36 -34.25
C LEU A 296 41.45 7.38 -34.78
N LEU A 297 40.69 6.74 -33.88
CA LEU A 297 39.58 5.87 -34.24
C LEU A 297 38.43 6.64 -34.89
N VAL A 298 38.02 7.80 -34.34
CA VAL A 298 36.96 8.64 -34.92
C VAL A 298 37.31 9.05 -36.35
N ASN A 299 38.55 9.52 -36.59
CA ASN A 299 39.03 9.86 -37.92
C ASN A 299 38.94 8.69 -38.90
N ALA A 300 39.49 7.54 -38.52
CA ALA A 300 39.47 6.35 -39.35
C ALA A 300 38.03 5.87 -39.65
N LEU A 301 37.09 6.04 -38.72
CA LEU A 301 35.67 5.70 -38.90
C LEU A 301 34.96 6.67 -39.85
N LEU A 302 35.25 7.97 -39.76
CA LEU A 302 34.69 8.99 -40.66
C LEU A 302 35.18 8.82 -42.10
N GLU A 303 36.43 8.38 -42.32
CA GLU A 303 36.97 8.11 -43.66
C GLU A 303 36.23 6.97 -44.38
N VAL A 304 35.86 5.91 -43.65
CA VAL A 304 35.15 4.74 -44.20
C VAL A 304 33.62 4.84 -44.09
N ASN A 305 33.09 6.02 -43.79
CA ASN A 305 31.65 6.31 -43.63
C ASN A 305 30.93 5.43 -42.58
N ARG A 306 31.63 4.97 -41.53
CA ARG A 306 31.03 4.28 -40.36
C ARG A 306 30.51 5.30 -39.36
N LEU A 307 29.52 6.08 -39.79
CA LEU A 307 29.07 7.30 -39.10
C LEU A 307 28.48 7.04 -37.70
N GLN A 308 27.75 5.93 -37.52
CA GLN A 308 27.18 5.57 -36.20
C GLN A 308 28.26 5.26 -35.16
N GLU A 309 29.30 4.55 -35.56
CA GLU A 309 30.41 4.23 -34.66
C GLU A 309 31.26 5.47 -34.37
N ALA A 310 31.48 6.32 -35.37
CA ALA A 310 32.14 7.61 -35.17
C ALA A 310 31.38 8.48 -34.15
N LYS A 311 30.04 8.53 -34.25
CA LYS A 311 29.17 9.23 -33.30
C LYS A 311 29.33 8.71 -31.88
N GLN A 312 29.28 7.39 -31.69
CA GLN A 312 29.45 6.76 -30.38
C GLN A 312 30.81 7.08 -29.75
N GLN A 313 31.89 7.07 -30.55
CA GLN A 313 33.21 7.42 -30.04
C GLN A 313 33.32 8.91 -29.69
N LEU A 314 32.66 9.80 -30.43
CA LEU A 314 32.60 11.24 -30.12
C LEU A 314 31.82 11.54 -28.83
N GLU A 315 30.71 10.84 -28.57
CA GLU A 315 29.95 10.98 -27.32
C GLU A 315 30.79 10.62 -26.09
N ILE A 316 31.72 9.66 -26.23
CA ILE A 316 32.65 9.29 -25.15
C ILE A 316 33.70 10.40 -24.94
N LEU A 317 34.26 10.95 -26.01
CA LEU A 317 35.21 12.08 -25.95
C LEU A 317 34.57 13.32 -25.29
N GLN A 318 33.30 13.58 -25.59
CA GLN A 318 32.54 14.70 -25.00
C GLN A 318 32.35 14.52 -23.48
N LYS A 319 32.03 13.31 -23.01
CA LYS A 319 31.86 13.02 -21.58
C LYS A 319 33.16 13.15 -20.77
N ASN A 320 34.29 12.85 -21.40
CA ASN A 320 35.60 12.91 -20.74
C ASN A 320 36.22 14.32 -20.73
N GLN A 321 35.61 15.31 -21.39
CA GLN A 321 36.15 16.69 -21.55
C GLN A 321 37.59 16.70 -22.08
N SER A 322 37.96 15.72 -22.90
CA SER A 322 39.34 15.46 -23.31
C SER A 322 39.80 16.27 -24.53
N LEU A 323 38.87 16.93 -25.21
CA LEU A 323 39.08 17.77 -26.39
C LEU A 323 38.54 19.16 -26.13
N ASP A 324 39.12 20.17 -26.78
CA ASP A 324 38.57 21.52 -26.77
C ASP A 324 37.26 21.58 -27.59
N ASP A 325 36.34 22.44 -27.17
CA ASP A 325 35.00 22.56 -27.78
C ASP A 325 35.05 22.85 -29.30
N PHE A 326 36.14 23.46 -29.79
CA PHE A 326 36.35 23.75 -31.21
C PHE A 326 36.68 22.50 -32.03
N THR A 327 37.57 21.61 -31.58
CA THR A 327 37.82 20.34 -32.29
C THR A 327 36.63 19.38 -32.20
N LEU A 328 35.91 19.37 -31.06
CA LEU A 328 34.71 18.56 -30.92
C LEU A 328 33.60 19.03 -31.87
N SER A 329 33.36 20.35 -31.96
CA SER A 329 32.36 20.92 -32.86
C SER A 329 32.69 20.70 -34.34
N THR A 330 33.96 20.72 -34.74
CA THR A 330 34.37 20.40 -36.12
C THR A 330 34.15 18.93 -36.49
N PHE A 331 34.39 17.99 -35.57
CA PHE A 331 34.04 16.58 -35.78
C PHE A 331 32.53 16.36 -35.89
N HIS A 332 31.75 16.97 -35.00
CA HIS A 332 30.29 16.90 -35.06
C HIS A 332 29.76 17.50 -36.37
N LYS A 333 30.33 18.61 -36.83
CA LYS A 333 29.97 19.24 -38.11
C LYS A 333 30.28 18.33 -39.30
N ASN A 334 31.48 17.76 -39.41
CA ASN A 334 31.86 16.85 -40.49
C ASN A 334 30.98 15.58 -40.51
N LEU A 335 30.71 15.01 -39.32
CA LEU A 335 29.79 13.89 -39.18
C LEU A 335 28.38 14.26 -39.69
N GLN A 336 27.86 15.41 -39.27
CA GLN A 336 26.53 15.88 -39.66
C GLN A 336 26.44 16.14 -41.16
N GLU A 337 27.43 16.83 -41.77
CA GLU A 337 27.48 17.10 -43.21
C GLU A 337 27.47 15.80 -44.04
N LYS A 338 28.28 14.80 -43.65
CA LYS A 338 28.27 13.48 -44.30
C LYS A 338 26.94 12.75 -44.13
N TRP A 339 26.33 12.87 -42.96
CA TRP A 339 25.05 12.23 -42.67
C TRP A 339 23.92 12.84 -43.49
N ASP A 340 23.85 14.18 -43.56
CA ASP A 340 22.89 14.94 -44.34
C ASP A 340 23.03 14.69 -45.85
N TYR A 341 24.26 14.56 -46.36
CA TYR A 341 24.52 14.21 -47.75
C TYR A 341 23.96 12.82 -48.11
N ILE A 342 24.22 11.80 -47.28
CA ILE A 342 23.71 10.45 -47.51
C ILE A 342 22.18 10.42 -47.46
N ILE A 343 21.57 11.08 -46.48
CA ILE A 343 20.10 11.16 -46.35
C ILE A 343 19.50 11.82 -47.59
N SER A 344 20.03 12.98 -48.00
CA SER A 344 19.55 13.72 -49.16
C SER A 344 19.71 12.95 -50.48
N SER A 345 20.84 12.26 -50.65
CA SER A 345 21.08 11.41 -51.83
C SER A 345 20.05 10.27 -51.93
N LYS A 346 19.77 9.58 -50.81
CA LYS A 346 18.82 8.47 -50.79
C LYS A 346 17.37 8.92 -51.02
N ILE A 347 16.99 10.07 -50.48
CA ILE A 347 15.69 10.69 -50.73
C ILE A 347 15.56 11.02 -52.23
N ASN A 348 16.57 11.65 -52.83
CA ASN A 348 16.55 12.03 -54.24
C ASN A 348 16.47 10.81 -55.18
N ASP A 349 17.21 9.74 -54.89
CA ASP A 349 17.16 8.50 -55.65
C ASP A 349 15.77 7.83 -55.58
N ALA A 350 15.17 7.82 -54.39
CA ALA A 350 13.82 7.28 -54.20
C ALA A 350 12.74 8.14 -54.87
N LYS A 351 12.85 9.48 -54.84
CA LYS A 351 11.98 10.39 -55.59
C LYS A 351 12.04 10.17 -57.10
N LYS A 352 13.24 9.99 -57.66
CA LYS A 352 13.41 9.68 -59.09
C LYS A 352 12.70 8.38 -59.47
N LYS A 353 12.76 7.36 -58.62
CA LYS A 353 12.04 6.09 -58.84
C LYS A 353 10.52 6.27 -58.80
N LEU A 354 10.00 7.10 -57.89
CA LEU A 354 8.58 7.39 -57.82
C LEU A 354 8.06 8.26 -58.98
N ALA A 355 8.91 9.11 -59.56
CA ALA A 355 8.57 9.86 -60.76
C ALA A 355 8.36 8.94 -61.98
N ILE A 356 9.03 7.78 -62.01
CA ILE A 356 8.89 6.76 -63.06
C ILE A 356 7.73 5.81 -62.74
N ASN A 357 7.61 5.38 -61.49
CA ASN A 357 6.53 4.53 -61.00
C ASN A 357 5.99 5.04 -59.66
N PRO A 358 4.85 5.75 -59.66
CA PRO A 358 4.26 6.31 -58.44
C PRO A 358 3.85 5.27 -57.38
N LEU A 359 3.69 4.00 -57.76
CA LEU A 359 3.29 2.91 -56.86
C LEU A 359 4.47 2.01 -56.44
N ASP A 360 5.72 2.44 -56.64
CA ASP A 360 6.88 1.69 -56.19
C ASP A 360 6.96 1.66 -54.64
N SER A 361 6.41 0.58 -54.07
CA SER A 361 6.43 0.34 -52.62
C SER A 361 7.84 0.37 -52.01
N LYS A 362 8.90 -0.04 -52.74
CA LYS A 362 10.28 0.03 -52.21
C LYS A 362 10.75 1.48 -52.09
N ALA A 363 10.41 2.31 -53.08
CA ALA A 363 10.76 3.73 -53.05
C ALA A 363 9.95 4.51 -51.99
N LEU A 364 8.66 4.20 -51.80
CA LEU A 364 7.84 4.78 -50.72
C LEU A 364 8.38 4.43 -49.33
N LYS A 365 8.74 3.16 -49.09
CA LYS A 365 9.38 2.71 -47.84
C LYS A 365 10.69 3.47 -47.57
N VAL A 366 11.56 3.57 -48.57
CA VAL A 366 12.83 4.32 -48.46
C VAL A 366 12.55 5.80 -48.15
N LEU A 367 11.58 6.43 -48.80
CA LEU A 367 11.25 7.82 -48.48
C LEU A 367 10.82 8.01 -47.04
N GLY A 368 9.89 7.21 -46.53
CA GLY A 368 9.49 7.34 -45.13
C GLY A 368 10.64 7.05 -44.15
N GLU A 369 11.50 6.07 -44.42
CA GLU A 369 12.68 5.78 -43.60
C GLU A 369 13.62 7.00 -43.50
N TYR A 370 13.98 7.61 -44.63
CA TYR A 370 14.95 8.70 -44.66
C TYR A 370 14.33 10.06 -44.28
N TYR A 371 13.03 10.28 -44.54
CA TYR A 371 12.33 11.47 -44.02
C TYR A 371 12.19 11.45 -42.50
N SER A 372 12.07 10.26 -41.89
CA SER A 372 12.17 10.12 -40.44
C SER A 372 13.54 10.55 -39.92
N LEU A 373 14.63 10.16 -40.58
CA LEU A 373 15.99 10.54 -40.18
C LEU A 373 16.25 12.06 -40.37
N GLN A 374 15.60 12.67 -41.36
CA GLN A 374 15.62 14.11 -41.60
C GLN A 374 14.76 14.91 -40.59
N GLY A 375 13.89 14.24 -39.82
CA GLY A 375 12.97 14.87 -38.87
C GLY A 375 11.70 15.47 -39.50
N SER A 376 11.40 15.19 -40.77
CA SER A 376 10.18 15.67 -41.44
C SER A 376 9.01 14.72 -41.16
N VAL A 377 8.28 14.98 -40.08
CA VAL A 377 7.18 14.14 -39.59
C VAL A 377 6.01 14.06 -40.58
N ASP A 378 5.69 15.17 -41.24
CA ASP A 378 4.57 15.22 -42.20
C ASP A 378 4.88 14.39 -43.46
N SER A 379 6.11 14.50 -43.99
CA SER A 379 6.56 13.70 -45.14
C SER A 379 6.65 12.22 -44.78
N LEU A 380 7.17 11.89 -43.59
CA LEU A 380 7.18 10.53 -43.05
C LEU A 380 5.77 9.93 -43.05
N THR A 381 4.81 10.65 -42.45
CA THR A 381 3.41 10.22 -42.31
C THR A 381 2.80 9.95 -43.68
N LEU A 382 2.95 10.90 -44.62
CA LEU A 382 2.47 10.76 -45.98
C LEU A 382 2.99 9.50 -46.67
N TYR A 383 4.31 9.29 -46.70
CA TYR A 383 4.90 8.19 -47.47
C TYR A 383 4.71 6.82 -46.81
N TYR A 384 4.65 6.74 -45.47
CA TYR A 384 4.30 5.50 -44.79
C TYR A 384 2.82 5.16 -44.88
N ASP A 385 1.91 6.15 -44.86
CA ASP A 385 0.49 5.89 -45.13
C ASP A 385 0.27 5.39 -46.55
N GLU A 386 0.88 6.02 -47.56
CA GLU A 386 0.82 5.55 -48.96
C GLU A 386 1.43 4.15 -49.12
N TYR A 387 2.54 3.86 -48.44
CA TYR A 387 3.12 2.51 -48.42
C TYR A 387 2.16 1.48 -47.80
N LEU A 388 1.57 1.79 -46.64
CA LEU A 388 0.68 0.89 -45.90
C LEU A 388 -0.69 0.75 -46.57
N ARG A 389 -1.11 1.68 -47.44
CA ARG A 389 -2.25 1.48 -48.35
C ARG A 389 -1.98 0.36 -49.36
N LEU A 390 -0.76 0.29 -49.90
CA LEU A 390 -0.35 -0.76 -50.84
C LEU A 390 -0.04 -2.10 -50.15
N LYS A 391 0.51 -2.04 -48.92
CA LYS A 391 0.88 -3.22 -48.13
C LYS A 391 0.32 -3.14 -46.70
N PRO A 392 -0.99 -3.31 -46.50
CA PRO A 392 -1.62 -3.11 -45.21
C PRO A 392 -1.19 -4.12 -44.13
N GLN A 393 -0.72 -5.29 -44.55
CA GLN A 393 -0.26 -6.38 -43.68
C GLN A 393 1.23 -6.27 -43.27
N ASP A 394 1.95 -5.23 -43.72
CA ASP A 394 3.35 -5.03 -43.32
C ASP A 394 3.43 -4.48 -41.89
N GLU A 395 3.39 -5.41 -40.93
CA GLU A 395 3.40 -5.13 -39.49
C GLU A 395 4.70 -4.47 -39.01
N GLU A 396 5.82 -4.76 -39.67
CA GLU A 396 7.13 -4.24 -39.29
C GLU A 396 7.18 -2.73 -39.55
N ILE A 397 6.73 -2.31 -40.74
CA ILE A 397 6.70 -0.89 -41.10
C ILE A 397 5.64 -0.14 -40.32
N ARG A 398 4.46 -0.74 -40.07
CA ARG A 398 3.44 -0.09 -39.24
C ARG A 398 3.92 0.12 -37.80
N PHE A 399 4.69 -0.82 -37.25
CA PHE A 399 5.25 -0.67 -35.90
C PHE A 399 6.33 0.41 -35.84
N ASP A 400 7.24 0.41 -36.81
CA ASP A 400 8.26 1.44 -36.95
C ASP A 400 7.63 2.84 -37.14
N PHE A 401 6.54 2.91 -37.91
CA PHE A 401 5.76 4.13 -38.07
C PHE A 401 5.17 4.63 -36.74
N ALA A 402 4.49 3.76 -35.98
CA ALA A 402 3.95 4.11 -34.67
C ALA A 402 5.04 4.59 -33.70
N LYS A 403 6.21 3.94 -33.71
CA LYS A 403 7.35 4.35 -32.89
C LYS A 403 7.85 5.73 -33.29
N LYS A 404 8.09 5.99 -34.58
CA LYS A 404 8.57 7.29 -35.08
C LYS A 404 7.57 8.43 -34.80
N LEU A 405 6.27 8.16 -34.93
CA LEU A 405 5.22 9.12 -34.55
C LEU A 405 5.25 9.44 -33.05
N SER A 406 5.47 8.43 -32.20
CA SER A 406 5.57 8.61 -30.75
C SER A 406 6.75 9.51 -30.37
N TRP A 407 7.93 9.29 -30.98
CA TRP A 407 9.12 10.12 -30.77
C TRP A 407 8.93 11.55 -31.29
N SER A 408 8.07 11.71 -32.29
CA SER A 408 7.65 13.00 -32.86
C SER A 408 6.51 13.69 -32.08
N LYS A 409 6.11 13.12 -30.93
CA LYS A 409 5.00 13.59 -30.07
C LYS A 409 3.62 13.62 -30.74
N LYS A 410 3.43 12.88 -31.84
CA LYS A 410 2.14 12.67 -32.50
C LYS A 410 1.46 11.45 -31.87
N PHE A 411 1.10 11.56 -30.59
CA PHE A 411 0.67 10.42 -29.77
C PHE A 411 -0.66 9.80 -30.21
N GLU A 412 -1.62 10.59 -30.69
CA GLU A 412 -2.92 10.07 -31.16
C GLU A 412 -2.77 9.19 -32.41
N THR A 413 -2.08 9.68 -33.44
CA THR A 413 -1.85 8.86 -34.65
C THR A 413 -0.94 7.67 -34.38
N ALA A 414 0.04 7.81 -33.48
CA ALA A 414 0.85 6.67 -33.02
C ALA A 414 -0.01 5.61 -32.31
N LYS A 415 -0.94 6.04 -31.46
CA LYS A 415 -1.91 5.20 -30.76
C LYS A 415 -2.80 4.45 -31.75
N ASP A 416 -3.33 5.13 -32.76
CA ASP A 416 -4.15 4.50 -33.79
C ASP A 416 -3.38 3.40 -34.55
N GLN A 417 -2.15 3.70 -34.98
CA GLN A 417 -1.34 2.74 -35.74
C GLN A 417 -0.93 1.53 -34.89
N ILE A 418 -0.63 1.72 -33.60
CA ILE A 418 -0.28 0.61 -32.71
C ILE A 418 -1.50 -0.20 -32.27
N ASP A 419 -2.68 0.41 -32.15
CA ASP A 419 -3.93 -0.28 -31.81
C ASP A 419 -4.36 -1.22 -32.96
N ILE A 420 -4.14 -0.84 -34.22
CA ILE A 420 -4.32 -1.74 -35.38
C ILE A 420 -3.45 -3.00 -35.23
N LEU A 421 -2.19 -2.84 -34.84
CA LEU A 421 -1.26 -3.96 -34.63
C LEU A 421 -1.63 -4.81 -33.42
N LEU A 422 -2.09 -4.17 -32.34
CA LEU A 422 -2.52 -4.85 -31.13
C LEU A 422 -3.80 -5.67 -31.35
N ASN A 423 -4.73 -5.17 -32.18
CA ASN A 423 -5.93 -5.91 -32.56
C ASN A 423 -5.59 -7.16 -33.40
N ALA A 424 -4.62 -7.06 -34.31
CA ALA A 424 -4.16 -8.20 -35.10
C ALA A 424 -3.35 -9.21 -34.27
N LYS A 425 -2.49 -8.74 -33.37
CA LYS A 425 -1.62 -9.57 -32.52
C LYS A 425 -1.59 -9.08 -31.06
N PRO A 426 -2.62 -9.42 -30.26
CA PRO A 426 -2.78 -8.89 -28.90
C PRO A 426 -1.69 -9.29 -27.91
N THR A 427 -0.93 -10.34 -28.22
CA THR A 427 0.05 -10.95 -27.32
C THR A 427 1.49 -10.52 -27.60
N LYS A 428 1.74 -9.71 -28.64
CA LYS A 428 3.10 -9.30 -29.04
C LYS A 428 3.61 -8.21 -28.10
N LYS A 429 4.71 -8.48 -27.39
CA LYS A 429 5.20 -7.67 -26.27
C LYS A 429 5.59 -6.26 -26.70
N GLU A 430 6.18 -6.11 -27.88
CA GLU A 430 6.64 -4.83 -28.41
C GLU A 430 5.45 -3.87 -28.65
N TYR A 431 4.30 -4.42 -29.06
CA TYR A 431 3.08 -3.65 -29.31
C TYR A 431 2.41 -3.23 -28.01
N GLN A 432 2.33 -4.17 -27.06
CA GLN A 432 1.83 -3.90 -25.71
C GLN A 432 2.65 -2.82 -25.01
N LEU A 433 3.99 -2.91 -25.11
CA LEU A 433 4.91 -1.95 -24.51
C LEU A 433 4.76 -0.55 -25.08
N LEU A 434 4.81 -0.41 -26.41
CA LEU A 434 4.70 0.91 -27.05
C LEU A 434 3.33 1.55 -26.81
N ARG A 435 2.23 0.77 -26.88
CA ARG A 435 0.89 1.27 -26.58
C ARG A 435 0.74 1.72 -25.13
N ALA A 436 1.37 1.01 -24.19
CA ALA A 436 1.37 1.39 -22.78
C ALA A 436 2.22 2.64 -22.51
N GLN A 437 3.40 2.75 -23.13
CA GLN A 437 4.26 3.94 -23.06
C GLN A 437 3.53 5.20 -23.52
N ILE A 438 2.85 5.14 -24.66
CA ILE A 438 2.04 6.26 -25.16
C ILE A 438 0.97 6.66 -24.14
N SER A 439 0.32 5.69 -23.50
CA SER A 439 -0.66 5.95 -22.44
C SER A 439 -0.05 6.60 -21.19
N VAL A 440 1.13 6.17 -20.76
CA VAL A 440 1.85 6.74 -19.62
C VAL A 440 2.30 8.18 -19.91
N TRP A 441 2.84 8.44 -21.11
CA TRP A 441 3.29 9.78 -21.52
C TRP A 441 2.13 10.76 -21.70
N THR A 442 0.96 10.29 -22.14
CA THR A 442 -0.25 11.12 -22.30
C THR A 442 -1.11 11.19 -21.04
N ASN A 443 -0.78 10.42 -20.00
CA ASN A 443 -1.58 10.25 -18.80
C ASN A 443 -3.03 9.78 -19.08
N THR A 444 -3.19 8.88 -20.06
CA THR A 444 -4.48 8.33 -20.51
C THR A 444 -4.51 6.81 -20.39
N ASP A 445 -5.69 6.22 -20.15
CA ASP A 445 -5.88 4.77 -20.07
C ASP A 445 -4.90 4.05 -19.09
N LEU A 446 -4.49 4.68 -17.98
CA LEU A 446 -3.40 4.20 -17.10
C LEU A 446 -3.60 2.75 -16.60
N ASN A 447 -4.83 2.35 -16.27
CA ASN A 447 -5.13 0.98 -15.86
C ASN A 447 -4.89 -0.03 -16.99
N TYR A 448 -5.23 0.35 -18.22
CA TYR A 448 -4.97 -0.47 -19.39
C TYR A 448 -3.47 -0.55 -19.66
N ALA A 449 -2.76 0.58 -19.59
CA ALA A 449 -1.30 0.64 -19.70
C ALA A 449 -0.59 -0.24 -18.66
N LYS A 450 -1.02 -0.18 -17.39
CA LYS A 450 -0.53 -1.05 -16.33
C LYS A 450 -0.73 -2.53 -16.70
N SER A 451 -1.93 -2.91 -17.15
CA SER A 451 -2.21 -4.29 -17.55
C SER A 451 -1.33 -4.78 -18.70
N LEU A 452 -1.02 -3.89 -19.66
CA LEU A 452 -0.13 -4.20 -20.78
C LEU A 452 1.32 -4.33 -20.32
N LEU A 453 1.81 -3.43 -19.47
CA LEU A 453 3.16 -3.48 -18.91
C LEU A 453 3.38 -4.71 -18.02
N GLU A 454 2.38 -5.11 -17.23
CA GLU A 454 2.43 -6.36 -16.45
C GLU A 454 2.44 -7.60 -17.35
N LYS A 455 1.68 -7.59 -18.46
CA LYS A 455 1.75 -8.66 -19.48
C LYS A 455 3.12 -8.71 -20.13
N VAL A 456 3.77 -7.56 -20.37
CA VAL A 456 5.15 -7.51 -20.88
C VAL A 456 6.13 -8.07 -19.85
N LEU A 457 6.04 -7.63 -18.59
CA LEU A 457 6.92 -8.11 -17.52
C LEU A 457 6.72 -9.59 -17.15
N SER A 458 5.51 -10.15 -17.34
CA SER A 458 5.29 -11.59 -17.13
C SER A 458 6.04 -12.46 -18.16
N LYS A 459 6.31 -11.91 -19.35
CA LYS A 459 7.10 -12.56 -20.40
C LYS A 459 8.58 -12.18 -20.35
N ASP A 460 8.88 -10.98 -19.90
CA ASP A 460 10.22 -10.38 -19.91
C ASP A 460 10.45 -9.59 -18.60
N PRO A 461 10.79 -10.28 -17.49
CA PRO A 461 10.81 -9.67 -16.14
C PRO A 461 11.81 -8.54 -15.95
N ASP A 462 12.87 -8.48 -16.77
CA ASP A 462 13.96 -7.51 -16.70
C ASP A 462 13.89 -6.47 -17.83
N ASN A 463 12.72 -6.32 -18.46
CA ASN A 463 12.52 -5.36 -19.53
C ASN A 463 12.64 -3.92 -18.99
N ILE A 464 13.75 -3.25 -19.34
CA ILE A 464 14.14 -1.91 -18.89
C ILE A 464 13.06 -0.87 -19.19
N ASP A 465 12.48 -0.91 -20.39
CA ASP A 465 11.46 0.03 -20.85
C ASP A 465 10.13 -0.15 -20.12
N ALA A 466 9.75 -1.40 -19.83
CA ALA A 466 8.55 -1.70 -19.05
C ALA A 466 8.73 -1.30 -17.57
N LEU A 467 9.91 -1.53 -17.00
CA LEU A 467 10.25 -1.14 -15.62
C LEU A 467 10.27 0.39 -15.46
N SER A 468 10.87 1.13 -16.40
CA SER A 468 10.89 2.59 -16.36
C SER A 468 9.48 3.17 -16.53
N SER A 469 8.68 2.62 -17.45
CA SER A 469 7.30 3.06 -17.69
C SER A 469 6.37 2.74 -16.51
N LEU A 470 6.59 1.61 -15.83
CA LEU A 470 5.88 1.27 -14.60
C LEU A 470 6.32 2.11 -13.41
N ALA A 471 7.61 2.47 -13.31
CA ALA A 471 8.07 3.42 -12.30
C ALA A 471 7.42 4.80 -12.49
N GLU A 472 7.34 5.28 -13.73
CA GLU A 472 6.67 6.52 -14.10
C GLU A 472 5.17 6.47 -13.80
N LEU A 473 4.47 5.43 -14.27
CA LEU A 473 3.07 5.20 -13.95
C LEU A 473 2.84 5.14 -12.43
N SER A 474 3.75 4.52 -11.68
CA SER A 474 3.61 4.35 -10.24
C SER A 474 3.73 5.67 -9.48
N TYR A 475 4.66 6.56 -9.80
CA TYR A 475 4.67 7.88 -9.15
C TYR A 475 3.54 8.78 -9.66
N GLN A 476 3.11 8.68 -10.94
CA GLN A 476 1.93 9.40 -11.45
C GLN A 476 0.65 8.99 -10.70
N THR A 477 0.56 7.72 -10.32
CA THR A 477 -0.54 7.18 -9.50
C THR A 477 -0.30 7.29 -7.98
N GLN A 478 0.70 8.09 -7.56
CA GLN A 478 1.07 8.36 -6.16
C GLN A 478 1.53 7.12 -5.36
N ASN A 479 1.91 6.04 -6.04
CA ASN A 479 2.48 4.85 -5.42
C ASN A 479 4.02 4.91 -5.44
N PHE A 480 4.58 5.77 -4.60
CA PHE A 480 6.01 6.09 -4.59
C PHE A 480 6.90 4.90 -4.19
N GLN A 481 6.45 4.04 -3.28
CA GLN A 481 7.19 2.84 -2.87
C GLN A 481 7.30 1.84 -4.02
N LEU A 482 6.20 1.66 -4.75
CA LEU A 482 6.15 0.75 -5.90
C LEU A 482 6.98 1.34 -7.06
N SER A 483 6.93 2.66 -7.25
CA SER A 483 7.84 3.39 -8.15
C SER A 483 9.30 3.11 -7.79
N GLU A 484 9.71 3.40 -6.55
CA GLU A 484 11.05 3.15 -6.04
C GLU A 484 11.48 1.68 -6.19
N SER A 485 10.58 0.72 -6.01
CA SER A 485 10.85 -0.69 -6.24
C SER A 485 11.21 -0.99 -7.70
N PHE A 486 10.53 -0.35 -8.66
CA PHE A 486 10.82 -0.48 -10.08
C PHE A 486 12.10 0.28 -10.46
N ILE A 487 12.36 1.45 -9.87
CA ILE A 487 13.63 2.19 -10.04
C ILE A 487 14.81 1.35 -9.53
N ASN A 488 14.69 0.73 -8.35
CA ASN A 488 15.72 -0.12 -7.78
C ASN A 488 15.95 -1.40 -8.61
N ARG A 489 14.89 -1.96 -9.21
CA ARG A 489 15.01 -3.06 -10.17
C ARG A 489 15.72 -2.59 -11.45
N LEU A 490 15.32 -1.43 -11.98
CA LEU A 490 15.94 -0.82 -13.14
C LEU A 490 17.44 -0.53 -12.91
N GLU A 491 17.80 -0.01 -11.75
CA GLU A 491 19.19 0.25 -11.34
C GLU A 491 20.01 -1.04 -11.20
N LYS A 492 19.41 -2.12 -10.69
CA LYS A 492 20.07 -3.43 -10.65
C LYS A 492 20.30 -4.03 -12.04
N VAL A 493 19.35 -3.83 -12.96
CA VAL A 493 19.42 -4.34 -14.33
C VAL A 493 20.38 -3.49 -15.17
N ASN A 494 20.35 -2.16 -15.03
CA ASN A 494 21.19 -1.22 -15.78
C ASN A 494 21.51 0.06 -14.98
N PRO A 495 22.61 0.07 -14.20
CA PRO A 495 23.02 1.22 -13.39
C PRO A 495 23.35 2.49 -14.19
N ASN A 496 23.77 2.35 -15.44
CA ASN A 496 24.20 3.46 -16.30
C ASN A 496 23.10 3.93 -17.27
N HIS A 497 21.84 3.60 -16.99
CA HIS A 497 20.73 3.99 -17.86
C HIS A 497 20.59 5.52 -17.93
N PRO A 498 20.56 6.15 -19.12
CA PRO A 498 20.62 7.60 -19.28
C PRO A 498 19.54 8.37 -18.52
N ASN A 499 18.34 7.80 -18.40
CA ASN A 499 17.20 8.46 -17.75
C ASN A 499 17.00 8.03 -16.29
N LEU A 500 17.89 7.21 -15.71
CA LEU A 500 17.71 6.71 -14.33
C LEU A 500 17.78 7.83 -13.30
N GLU A 501 18.75 8.74 -13.44
CA GLU A 501 18.89 9.90 -12.54
C GLU A 501 17.74 10.89 -12.70
N GLU A 502 17.26 11.11 -13.93
CA GLU A 502 16.07 11.92 -14.19
C GLU A 502 14.83 11.32 -13.50
N LEU A 503 14.64 10.00 -13.61
CA LEU A 503 13.53 9.29 -12.98
C LEU A 503 13.60 9.34 -11.44
N LYS A 504 14.80 9.21 -10.84
CA LYS A 504 15.03 9.38 -9.39
C LYS A 504 14.70 10.81 -8.95
N ASN A 505 15.19 11.82 -9.68
CA ASN A 505 14.91 13.22 -9.38
C ASN A 505 13.41 13.54 -9.48
N ASN A 506 12.73 13.00 -10.50
CA ASN A 506 11.29 13.14 -10.65
C ASN A 506 10.52 12.46 -9.51
N LEU A 507 10.95 11.27 -9.06
CA LEU A 507 10.37 10.61 -7.89
C LEU A 507 10.49 11.49 -6.64
N VAL A 508 11.69 11.99 -6.34
CA VAL A 508 11.93 12.86 -5.18
C VAL A 508 11.11 14.15 -5.27
N LEU A 509 11.05 14.76 -6.45
CA LEU A 509 10.25 15.96 -6.66
C LEU A 509 8.76 15.71 -6.42
N GLN A 510 8.23 14.58 -6.90
CA GLN A 510 6.82 14.22 -6.71
C GLN A 510 6.52 13.83 -5.27
N GLN A 511 7.44 13.14 -4.58
CA GLN A 511 7.34 12.86 -3.14
C GLN A 511 7.30 14.16 -2.34
N LYS A 512 8.21 15.09 -2.60
CA LYS A 512 8.24 16.40 -1.93
C LYS A 512 6.95 17.19 -2.15
N ARG A 513 6.46 17.26 -3.40
CA ARG A 513 5.18 17.90 -3.71
C ARG A 513 4.01 17.24 -2.99
N PHE A 514 4.02 15.91 -2.89
CA PHE A 514 3.00 15.16 -2.17
C PHE A 514 3.05 15.44 -0.66
N GLU A 515 4.24 15.49 -0.05
CA GLU A 515 4.43 15.87 1.35
C GLU A 515 3.97 17.30 1.63
N GLU A 516 4.30 18.26 0.75
CA GLU A 516 3.80 19.65 0.84
C GLU A 516 2.27 19.68 0.77
N THR A 517 1.66 18.93 -0.15
CA THR A 517 0.19 18.84 -0.28
C THR A 517 -0.44 18.22 0.98
N GLN A 518 0.22 17.24 1.60
CA GLN A 518 -0.23 16.67 2.87
C GLN A 518 -0.12 17.67 4.02
N LEU A 519 0.96 18.45 4.09
CA LEU A 519 1.14 19.51 5.09
C LEU A 519 0.09 20.62 4.94
N ASP A 520 -0.22 21.02 3.71
CA ASP A 520 -1.30 21.97 3.42
C ASP A 520 -2.66 21.42 3.85
N SER A 521 -2.91 20.12 3.62
CA SER A 521 -4.11 19.43 4.10
C SER A 521 -4.16 19.36 5.64
N ILE A 522 -3.01 19.17 6.31
CA ILE A 522 -2.91 19.19 7.78
C ILE A 522 -3.22 20.60 8.30
N LEU A 523 -2.68 21.64 7.67
CA LEU A 523 -2.97 23.03 8.06
C LEU A 523 -4.45 23.38 7.82
N TYR A 524 -5.02 22.97 6.69
CA TYR A 524 -6.43 23.18 6.38
C TYR A 524 -7.35 22.46 7.38
N SER A 525 -7.04 21.21 7.72
CA SER A 525 -7.80 20.47 8.73
C SER A 525 -7.64 21.06 10.13
N ALA A 526 -6.44 21.51 10.52
CA ALA A 526 -6.22 22.20 11.79
C ALA A 526 -7.10 23.46 11.90
N ARG A 527 -7.20 24.26 10.83
CA ARG A 527 -8.08 25.44 10.76
C ARG A 527 -9.55 25.08 10.87
N ASN A 528 -10.01 24.06 10.14
CA ASN A 528 -11.40 23.59 10.22
C ASN A 528 -11.73 23.08 11.64
N LEU A 529 -10.83 22.36 12.30
CA LEU A 529 -11.04 21.89 13.68
C LEU A 529 -11.16 23.05 14.66
N VAL A 530 -10.44 24.16 14.46
CA VAL A 530 -10.66 25.38 15.26
C VAL A 530 -12.06 25.94 15.01
N THR A 531 -12.54 25.99 13.77
CA THR A 531 -13.90 26.47 13.46
C THR A 531 -15.00 25.55 14.01
N GLU A 532 -14.71 24.26 14.17
CA GLU A 532 -15.61 23.26 14.75
C GLU A 532 -15.51 23.18 16.29
N SER A 533 -14.77 24.09 16.93
CA SER A 533 -14.49 24.11 18.38
C SER A 533 -13.74 22.88 18.91
N LYS A 534 -13.13 22.06 18.04
CA LYS A 534 -12.28 20.89 18.37
C LYS A 534 -10.81 21.28 18.60
N CYS A 535 -10.60 22.18 19.55
CA CYS A 535 -9.34 22.91 19.65
C CYS A 535 -8.14 22.08 20.15
N ALA A 536 -8.34 21.05 20.98
CA ALA A 536 -7.25 20.16 21.41
C ALA A 536 -6.67 19.33 20.25
N GLU A 537 -7.54 18.84 19.35
CA GLU A 537 -7.12 18.15 18.13
C GLU A 537 -6.44 19.12 17.15
N ALA A 538 -6.98 20.33 16.99
CA ALA A 538 -6.36 21.37 16.18
C ALA A 538 -4.93 21.71 16.64
N VAL A 539 -4.72 21.86 17.95
CA VAL A 539 -3.39 22.09 18.56
C VAL A 539 -2.41 21.01 18.15
N SER A 540 -2.81 19.74 18.15
CA SER A 540 -1.95 18.64 17.75
C SER A 540 -1.53 18.73 16.28
N LEU A 541 -2.46 19.10 15.38
CA LEU A 541 -2.19 19.24 13.95
C LEU A 541 -1.33 20.47 13.63
N PHE A 542 -1.60 21.61 14.27
CA PHE A 542 -0.75 22.79 14.15
C PHE A 542 0.69 22.49 14.62
N LYS A 543 0.84 21.75 15.71
CA LYS A 543 2.17 21.33 16.19
C LYS A 543 2.90 20.46 15.17
N ILE A 544 2.22 19.46 14.60
CA ILE A 544 2.80 18.60 13.53
C ILE A 544 3.24 19.44 12.32
N TYR A 545 2.43 20.43 11.92
CA TYR A 545 2.77 21.33 10.82
C TYR A 545 3.99 22.21 11.15
N LEU A 546 4.02 22.82 12.34
CA LEU A 546 5.10 23.70 12.79
C LEU A 546 6.42 22.94 13.03
N ASP A 547 6.39 21.70 13.50
CA ASP A 547 7.59 20.88 13.69
C ASP A 547 8.27 20.53 12.35
N LYS A 548 7.51 20.51 11.24
CA LYS A 548 7.99 20.15 9.90
C LYS A 548 8.26 21.35 8.99
N THR A 549 7.87 22.56 9.39
CA THR A 549 7.93 23.75 8.53
C THR A 549 8.47 24.96 9.25
N ASN A 550 9.14 25.86 8.52
CA ASN A 550 9.48 27.18 9.04
C ASN A 550 8.33 28.16 8.69
N ALA A 551 7.28 28.15 9.52
CA ALA A 551 6.03 28.84 9.22
C ALA A 551 6.10 30.38 9.42
N PRO A 552 5.27 31.16 8.69
CA PRO A 552 5.14 32.61 8.92
C PRO A 552 4.38 32.94 10.23
N GLN A 553 4.56 34.17 10.73
CA GLN A 553 4.04 34.63 12.02
C GLN A 553 2.52 34.41 12.21
N ASN A 554 1.72 34.58 11.16
CA ASN A 554 0.27 34.38 11.22
C ASN A 554 -0.11 32.96 11.63
N ILE A 555 0.65 31.93 11.22
CA ILE A 555 0.36 30.54 11.58
C ILE A 555 0.62 30.30 13.07
N TYR A 556 1.62 30.95 13.67
CA TYR A 556 1.85 30.91 15.11
C TYR A 556 0.72 31.56 15.90
N LEU A 557 0.11 32.63 15.37
CA LEU A 557 -1.08 33.25 15.97
C LEU A 557 -2.31 32.33 15.87
N GLU A 558 -2.51 31.67 14.72
CA GLU A 558 -3.55 30.65 14.58
C GLU A 558 -3.36 29.50 15.58
N TYR A 559 -2.12 29.05 15.78
CA TYR A 559 -1.79 28.03 16.80
C TYR A 559 -2.06 28.53 18.23
N ALA A 560 -1.68 29.77 18.56
CA ALA A 560 -1.95 30.37 19.86
C ALA A 560 -3.47 30.52 20.13
N ASN A 561 -4.26 30.83 19.11
CA ASN A 561 -5.73 30.86 19.21
C ASN A 561 -6.30 29.45 19.47
N ALA A 562 -5.78 28.43 18.78
CA ALA A 562 -6.16 27.04 19.03
C ALA A 562 -5.81 26.60 20.46
N LEU A 563 -4.62 26.95 20.96
CA LEU A 563 -4.20 26.70 22.34
C LEU A 563 -5.12 27.38 23.36
N THR A 564 -5.48 28.63 23.09
CA THR A 564 -6.42 29.41 23.92
C THR A 564 -7.78 28.72 24.00
N CYS A 565 -8.32 28.30 22.86
CA CYS A 565 -9.58 27.58 22.79
C CYS A 565 -9.52 26.20 23.50
N SER A 566 -8.34 25.55 23.50
CA SER A 566 -8.11 24.32 24.27
C SER A 566 -7.89 24.54 25.79
N ASN A 567 -7.95 25.79 26.27
CA ASN A 567 -7.60 26.22 27.62
C ASN A 567 -6.13 25.99 28.03
N ASN A 568 -5.23 25.83 27.06
CA ASN A 568 -3.78 25.76 27.30
C ASN A 568 -3.16 27.16 27.26
N TYR A 569 -3.50 27.98 28.25
CA TYR A 569 -3.03 29.36 28.35
C TYR A 569 -1.51 29.50 28.51
N PRO A 570 -0.79 28.67 29.29
CA PRO A 570 0.66 28.85 29.46
C PRO A 570 1.44 28.78 28.15
N GLU A 571 1.08 27.83 27.27
CA GLU A 571 1.75 27.66 25.98
C GLU A 571 1.35 28.77 25.00
N ALA A 572 0.08 29.20 25.01
CA ALA A 572 -0.37 30.36 24.24
C ALA A 572 0.38 31.64 24.67
N ILE A 573 0.48 31.91 25.97
CA ILE A 573 1.21 33.06 26.55
C ILE A 573 2.69 33.03 26.13
N LYS A 574 3.30 31.85 26.07
CA LYS A 574 4.68 31.68 25.60
C LYS A 574 4.83 32.13 24.15
N ILE A 575 3.95 31.70 23.24
CA ILE A 575 3.99 32.11 21.82
C ILE A 575 3.86 33.63 21.68
N TYR A 576 2.89 34.24 22.36
CA TYR A 576 2.74 35.70 22.33
C TYR A 576 3.99 36.40 22.89
N SER A 577 4.62 35.86 23.93
CA SER A 577 5.85 36.42 24.50
C SER A 577 7.04 36.29 23.53
N ASP A 578 7.19 35.16 22.85
CA ASP A 578 8.23 34.94 21.85
C ASP A 578 8.07 35.88 20.65
N LEU A 579 6.84 36.15 20.22
CA LEU A 579 6.53 37.13 19.18
C LEU A 579 6.82 38.57 19.63
N LEU A 580 6.40 38.95 20.84
CA LEU A 580 6.64 40.28 21.41
C LEU A 580 8.14 40.57 21.65
N ASN A 581 8.93 39.55 21.97
CA ASN A 581 10.38 39.67 22.12
C ASN A 581 11.09 39.99 20.80
N LYS A 582 10.56 39.52 19.66
CA LYS A 582 11.08 39.85 18.33
C LYS A 582 10.74 41.29 17.93
N LYS A 583 9.49 41.68 18.15
CA LYS A 583 8.98 43.03 17.87
C LYS A 583 7.78 43.32 18.76
N TYR A 584 7.87 44.39 19.54
CA TYR A 584 6.76 44.82 20.38
C TYR A 584 5.56 45.28 19.54
N ASP A 585 4.37 44.84 19.92
CA ASP A 585 3.09 45.17 19.30
C ASP A 585 2.01 45.29 20.40
N TYR A 586 1.30 46.41 20.43
CA TYR A 586 0.33 46.72 21.48
C TYR A 586 -0.85 45.75 21.48
N ASP A 587 -1.36 45.36 20.30
CA ASP A 587 -2.52 44.46 20.20
C ASP A 587 -2.14 43.03 20.61
N LEU A 588 -0.93 42.56 20.24
CA LEU A 588 -0.42 41.27 20.73
C LEU A 588 -0.21 41.26 22.25
N ALA A 589 0.28 42.37 22.82
CA ALA A 589 0.41 42.52 24.27
C ALA A 589 -0.95 42.51 24.98
N LYS A 590 -1.97 43.16 24.38
CA LYS A 590 -3.35 43.13 24.87
C LYS A 590 -3.94 41.72 24.83
N GLN A 591 -3.72 40.96 23.76
CA GLN A 591 -4.18 39.57 23.68
C GLN A 591 -3.50 38.69 24.73
N ARG A 592 -2.20 38.84 24.97
CA ARG A 592 -1.51 38.11 26.03
C ARG A 592 -2.06 38.44 27.42
N ALA A 593 -2.35 39.70 27.70
CA ALA A 593 -2.97 40.11 28.97
C ALA A 593 -4.36 39.48 29.18
N LYS A 594 -5.16 39.33 28.12
CA LYS A 594 -6.44 38.60 28.15
C LYS A 594 -6.24 37.11 28.42
N LEU A 595 -5.19 36.50 27.87
CA LEU A 595 -4.84 35.11 28.20
C LEU A 595 -4.46 34.95 29.67
N SER A 596 -3.69 35.89 30.23
CA SER A 596 -3.36 35.90 31.66
C SER A 596 -4.61 36.06 32.55
N PHE A 597 -5.63 36.79 32.08
CA PHE A 597 -6.92 36.87 32.76
C PHE A 597 -7.71 35.55 32.70
N TRP A 598 -7.85 34.97 31.50
CA TRP A 598 -8.61 33.74 31.30
C TRP A 598 -7.93 32.51 31.92
N SER A 599 -6.60 32.52 32.07
CA SER A 599 -5.86 31.47 32.77
C SER A 599 -6.14 31.42 34.28
N GLY A 600 -6.73 32.48 34.84
CA GLY A 600 -6.94 32.65 36.28
C GLY A 600 -5.70 33.18 37.02
N ASP A 601 -4.62 33.53 36.32
CA ASP A 601 -3.50 34.26 36.91
C ASP A 601 -3.85 35.75 37.07
N ILE A 602 -4.66 36.01 38.10
CA ILE A 602 -5.14 37.35 38.45
C ILE A 602 -3.97 38.31 38.69
N THR A 603 -2.86 37.83 39.27
CA THR A 603 -1.70 38.67 39.57
C THR A 603 -1.01 39.19 38.31
N SER A 604 -0.74 38.32 37.34
CA SER A 604 -0.17 38.71 36.06
C SER A 604 -1.16 39.53 35.24
N SER A 605 -2.45 39.16 35.26
CA SER A 605 -3.51 39.88 34.57
C SER A 605 -3.61 41.35 35.00
N ILE A 606 -3.66 41.62 36.31
CA ILE A 606 -3.69 43.01 36.84
C ILE A 606 -2.43 43.76 36.44
N LYS A 607 -1.25 43.13 36.55
CA LYS A 607 0.02 43.75 36.19
C LYS A 607 0.05 44.15 34.72
N GLU A 608 -0.35 43.25 33.82
CA GLU A 608 -0.34 43.47 32.37
C GLU A 608 -1.38 44.50 31.94
N PHE A 609 -2.63 44.40 32.41
CA PHE A 609 -3.66 45.39 32.07
C PHE A 609 -3.38 46.77 32.68
N LYS A 610 -2.77 46.84 33.86
CA LYS A 610 -2.33 48.12 34.44
C LYS A 610 -1.22 48.76 33.59
N ALA A 611 -0.28 47.95 33.09
CA ALA A 611 0.75 48.43 32.17
C ALA A 611 0.15 48.92 30.85
N LEU A 612 -0.78 48.17 30.25
CA LEU A 612 -1.48 48.57 29.01
C LEU A 612 -2.30 49.85 29.20
N ASN A 613 -3.04 49.96 30.30
CA ASN A 613 -3.83 51.16 30.63
C ASN A 613 -2.95 52.40 30.87
N SER A 614 -1.66 52.23 31.20
CA SER A 614 -0.71 53.35 31.31
C SER A 614 -0.21 53.84 29.95
N ILE A 615 -0.18 52.96 28.94
CA ILE A 615 0.22 53.26 27.56
C ILE A 615 -0.94 53.91 26.81
N ASN A 616 -2.14 53.34 26.90
CA ASN A 616 -3.35 53.87 26.28
C ASN A 616 -4.49 53.92 27.31
N LYS A 617 -4.86 55.14 27.72
CA LYS A 617 -5.88 55.39 28.74
C LYS A 617 -7.31 55.38 28.19
N ASP A 618 -7.49 55.42 26.87
CA ASP A 618 -8.80 55.49 26.24
C ASP A 618 -9.31 54.10 25.78
N ASP A 619 -8.50 53.05 25.95
CA ASP A 619 -8.87 51.66 25.62
C ASP A 619 -9.86 51.11 26.66
N THR A 620 -11.16 51.28 26.34
CA THR A 620 -12.28 50.85 27.18
C THR A 620 -12.27 49.34 27.47
N GLU A 621 -11.77 48.53 26.53
CA GLU A 621 -11.66 47.08 26.68
C GLU A 621 -10.61 46.73 27.75
N VAL A 622 -9.44 47.38 27.71
CA VAL A 622 -8.39 47.21 28.73
C VAL A 622 -8.88 47.65 30.11
N LYS A 623 -9.59 48.79 30.21
CA LYS A 623 -10.20 49.24 31.48
C LYS A 623 -11.20 48.22 32.02
N LEU A 624 -12.05 47.65 31.16
CA LEU A 624 -13.05 46.66 31.55
C LEU A 624 -12.40 45.39 32.11
N PHE A 625 -11.41 44.84 31.40
CA PHE A 625 -10.68 43.66 31.88
C PHE A 625 -9.86 43.94 33.14
N LEU A 626 -9.32 45.15 33.30
CA LEU A 626 -8.65 45.56 34.54
C LEU A 626 -9.63 45.57 35.73
N ALA A 627 -10.84 46.10 35.55
CA ALA A 627 -11.90 46.11 36.56
C ALA A 627 -12.37 44.69 36.93
N ASP A 628 -12.52 43.82 35.92
CA ASP A 628 -12.82 42.39 36.10
C ASP A 628 -11.70 41.67 36.84
N SER A 629 -10.44 42.03 36.58
CA SER A 629 -9.28 41.44 37.26
C SER A 629 -9.25 41.81 38.74
N TYR A 630 -9.51 43.08 39.09
CA TYR A 630 -9.69 43.51 40.47
C TYR A 630 -10.86 42.82 41.15
N PHE A 631 -11.98 42.64 40.44
CA PHE A 631 -13.13 41.89 40.95
C PHE A 631 -12.74 40.45 41.33
N ASN A 632 -12.05 39.73 40.44
CA ASN A 632 -11.58 38.37 40.69
C ASN A 632 -10.58 38.30 41.86
N GLN A 633 -9.79 39.35 42.07
CA GLN A 633 -8.90 39.50 43.23
C GLN A 633 -9.65 39.80 44.55
N LYS A 634 -10.97 40.05 44.50
CA LYS A 634 -11.80 40.55 45.59
C LYS A 634 -11.49 41.99 46.02
N ASP A 635 -10.79 42.76 45.18
CA ASP A 635 -10.61 44.19 45.35
C ASP A 635 -11.83 44.93 44.76
N TYR A 636 -12.95 44.81 45.49
CA TYR A 636 -14.23 45.38 45.07
C TYR A 636 -14.21 46.90 45.01
N VAL A 637 -13.31 47.55 45.76
CA VAL A 637 -13.18 49.02 45.80
C VAL A 637 -12.64 49.54 44.47
N ASN A 638 -11.50 49.00 44.02
CA ASN A 638 -10.91 49.41 42.75
C ASN A 638 -11.75 48.95 41.55
N SER A 639 -12.37 47.76 41.64
CA SER A 639 -13.29 47.27 40.63
C SER A 639 -14.53 48.17 40.45
N LYS A 640 -15.21 48.52 41.55
CA LYS A 640 -16.38 49.42 41.54
C LYS A 640 -16.05 50.79 40.97
N LYS A 641 -14.88 51.34 41.31
CA LYS A 641 -14.41 52.62 40.78
C LYS A 641 -14.36 52.60 39.26
N ILE A 642 -13.69 51.62 38.67
CA ILE A 642 -13.53 51.53 37.21
C ILE A 642 -14.86 51.23 36.52
N TYR A 643 -15.70 50.32 37.05
CA TYR A 643 -17.02 50.09 36.46
C TYR A 643 -17.92 51.33 36.51
N SER A 644 -17.85 52.13 37.57
CA SER A 644 -18.64 53.37 37.67
C SER A 644 -18.17 54.44 36.68
N GLU A 645 -16.87 54.55 36.45
CA GLU A 645 -16.26 55.41 35.42
C GLU A 645 -16.79 55.00 34.03
N LEU A 646 -16.66 53.71 33.66
CA LEU A 646 -17.15 53.20 32.39
C LEU A 646 -18.67 53.35 32.21
N LEU A 647 -19.45 53.19 33.28
CA LEU A 647 -20.90 53.34 33.24
C LEU A 647 -21.32 54.80 33.06
N SER A 648 -20.53 55.76 33.56
CA SER A 648 -20.78 57.19 33.34
C SER A 648 -20.55 57.59 31.88
N GLU A 649 -19.58 56.98 31.21
CA GLU A 649 -19.32 57.15 29.77
C GLU A 649 -20.38 56.45 28.89
N SER A 650 -20.99 55.37 29.39
CA SER A 650 -22.01 54.59 28.65
C SER A 650 -23.21 54.17 29.52
N PRO A 651 -24.12 55.10 29.88
CA PRO A 651 -25.21 54.85 30.85
C PRO A 651 -26.27 53.83 30.40
N SER A 652 -26.37 53.59 29.09
CA SER A 652 -27.28 52.59 28.51
C SER A 652 -26.69 51.17 28.48
N SER A 653 -25.42 50.98 28.85
CA SER A 653 -24.74 49.68 28.77
C SER A 653 -25.31 48.66 29.77
N VAL A 654 -26.04 47.67 29.24
CA VAL A 654 -26.57 46.54 30.01
C VAL A 654 -25.45 45.69 30.61
N LEU A 655 -24.34 45.51 29.87
CA LEU A 655 -23.18 44.76 30.34
C LEU A 655 -22.60 45.36 31.63
N LEU A 656 -22.38 46.68 31.67
CA LEU A 656 -21.81 47.35 32.83
C LEU A 656 -22.78 47.38 34.02
N LYS A 657 -24.09 47.54 33.76
CA LYS A 657 -25.12 47.41 34.79
C LYS A 657 -25.13 46.02 35.42
N ASN A 658 -25.00 44.96 34.60
CA ASN A 658 -24.89 43.59 35.09
C ASN A 658 -23.59 43.35 35.88
N ARG A 659 -22.44 43.90 35.45
CA ARG A 659 -21.19 43.80 36.22
C ARG A 659 -21.30 44.52 37.57
N MET A 660 -22.06 45.60 37.65
CA MET A 660 -22.32 46.34 38.88
C MET A 660 -23.11 45.51 39.90
N THR A 661 -23.97 44.59 39.45
CA THR A 661 -24.71 43.69 40.37
C THR A 661 -23.86 42.55 40.91
N TRP A 662 -22.70 42.27 40.32
CA TRP A 662 -21.77 41.23 40.80
C TRP A 662 -20.97 41.67 42.02
N LEU A 663 -20.79 42.98 42.17
CA LEU A 663 -20.15 43.56 43.34
C LEU A 663 -21.06 43.33 44.56
N PRO A 664 -20.51 42.87 45.69
CA PRO A 664 -21.29 42.78 46.91
C PRO A 664 -21.88 44.18 47.20
N GLY A 665 -23.20 44.27 47.16
CA GLY A 665 -23.92 45.40 47.74
C GLY A 665 -23.59 45.47 49.23
N ASP A 666 -23.72 46.65 49.82
CA ASP A 666 -23.64 46.78 51.27
C ASP A 666 -24.45 45.65 51.93
N VAL A 667 -23.79 44.94 52.85
CA VAL A 667 -24.21 43.66 53.46
C VAL A 667 -25.36 43.85 54.46
N THR A 668 -26.33 44.70 54.12
CA THR A 668 -27.55 44.91 54.87
C THR A 668 -28.71 45.10 53.89
N THR A 669 -29.21 44.00 53.31
CA THR A 669 -30.65 43.67 53.27
C THR A 669 -30.88 42.39 52.45
N ASP A 670 -31.23 41.36 53.21
CA ASP A 670 -32.09 40.22 52.88
C ASP A 670 -31.72 39.30 51.72
N GLY A 671 -31.14 38.16 52.09
CA GLY A 671 -31.13 36.92 51.30
C GLY A 671 -32.55 36.38 51.03
N SER A 672 -33.38 37.16 50.36
CA SER A 672 -34.74 36.80 49.98
C SER A 672 -34.76 36.07 48.64
N PHE A 673 -35.77 35.20 48.52
CA PHE A 673 -36.18 34.39 47.37
C PHE A 673 -36.28 35.17 46.04
N SER A 674 -36.31 36.51 46.08
CA SER A 674 -36.42 37.40 44.91
C SER A 674 -35.20 37.36 43.97
N SER A 675 -33.98 37.14 44.49
CA SER A 675 -32.76 37.04 43.66
C SER A 675 -32.59 35.69 42.95
N LEU A 676 -33.26 34.64 43.44
CA LEU A 676 -33.35 33.34 42.79
C LEU A 676 -34.33 33.37 41.61
N ILE A 677 -35.37 34.22 41.67
CA ILE A 677 -36.39 34.34 40.61
C ILE A 677 -35.86 35.11 39.40
N THR A 678 -35.00 36.13 39.59
CA THR A 678 -34.54 36.98 38.48
C THR A 678 -33.55 36.31 37.53
N ASN A 679 -32.84 35.25 37.97
CA ASN A 679 -31.81 34.54 37.19
C ASN A 679 -32.16 33.05 36.92
N PHE A 680 -33.40 32.63 37.17
CA PHE A 680 -33.86 31.26 36.94
C PHE A 680 -34.63 31.14 35.60
N PRO A 681 -34.39 30.07 34.80
CA PRO A 681 -33.35 29.04 34.97
C PRO A 681 -31.99 29.45 34.38
N ILE A 682 -30.90 28.91 34.93
CA ILE A 682 -29.52 29.12 34.41
C ILE A 682 -29.32 28.44 33.06
N TYR A 683 -30.00 27.30 32.86
CA TYR A 683 -30.13 26.59 31.60
C TYR A 683 -31.43 25.78 31.61
N SER A 684 -31.98 25.47 30.45
CA SER A 684 -33.06 24.50 30.33
C SER A 684 -32.64 23.37 29.40
N LEU A 685 -32.78 22.12 29.84
CA LEU A 685 -32.50 20.94 29.04
C LEU A 685 -33.80 20.19 28.80
N ILE A 686 -34.14 19.98 27.54
CA ILE A 686 -35.29 19.19 27.11
C ILE A 686 -34.75 17.97 26.37
N THR A 687 -35.15 16.78 26.80
CA THR A 687 -34.71 15.50 26.23
C THR A 687 -35.92 14.64 25.87
N PRO A 688 -36.42 14.71 24.62
CA PRO A 688 -37.31 13.69 24.09
C PRO A 688 -36.57 12.36 23.97
N GLU A 689 -37.21 11.28 24.42
CA GLU A 689 -36.62 9.94 24.43
C GLU A 689 -37.62 8.91 23.89
N MET A 690 -37.11 7.89 23.21
CA MET A 690 -37.86 6.73 22.77
C MET A 690 -37.04 5.45 22.97
N TYR A 691 -37.72 4.36 23.29
CA TYR A 691 -37.13 3.05 23.44
C TYR A 691 -38.08 2.00 22.86
N PHE A 692 -37.53 1.04 22.14
CA PHE A 692 -38.26 -0.09 21.58
C PHE A 692 -37.44 -1.36 21.79
N PHE A 693 -38.09 -2.41 22.28
CA PHE A 693 -37.52 -3.73 22.48
C PHE A 693 -38.49 -4.79 21.94
N LYS A 694 -37.94 -5.83 21.33
CA LYS A 694 -38.67 -7.06 20.99
C LYS A 694 -37.76 -8.27 21.07
N ASP A 695 -38.34 -9.43 21.36
CA ASP A 695 -37.65 -10.72 21.34
C ASP A 695 -38.41 -11.79 20.54
N ASN A 696 -37.83 -12.99 20.47
CA ASN A 696 -38.44 -14.18 19.86
C ASN A 696 -39.34 -14.99 20.81
N LEU A 697 -39.62 -14.48 22.01
CA LEU A 697 -40.61 -15.02 22.97
C LEU A 697 -41.91 -14.21 22.93
N SER A 698 -42.12 -13.48 21.84
CA SER A 698 -43.25 -12.60 21.59
C SER A 698 -43.36 -11.40 22.53
N PHE A 699 -42.34 -11.07 23.34
CA PHE A 699 -42.38 -9.89 24.20
C PHE A 699 -41.99 -8.62 23.42
N LYS A 700 -42.74 -7.54 23.63
CA LYS A 700 -42.48 -6.21 23.06
C LYS A 700 -42.65 -5.15 24.14
N LEU A 701 -41.72 -4.21 24.20
CA LEU A 701 -41.79 -3.02 25.06
C LEU A 701 -41.49 -1.79 24.21
N SER A 702 -42.37 -0.80 24.25
CA SER A 702 -42.13 0.50 23.64
C SER A 702 -42.39 1.61 24.65
N THR A 703 -41.51 2.59 24.72
CA THR A 703 -41.71 3.80 25.52
C THR A 703 -41.31 5.03 24.71
N GLN A 704 -42.01 6.12 24.95
CA GLN A 704 -41.64 7.42 24.42
C GLN A 704 -42.07 8.52 25.37
N GLY A 705 -41.27 9.56 25.51
CA GLY A 705 -41.54 10.60 26.48
C GLY A 705 -40.63 11.79 26.35
N LEU A 706 -40.74 12.64 27.37
CA LEU A 706 -40.02 13.88 27.48
C LEU A 706 -39.48 14.00 28.89
N ARG A 707 -38.18 14.29 29.01
CA ARG A 707 -37.55 14.75 30.24
C ARG A 707 -37.22 16.23 30.09
N SER A 708 -37.53 17.02 31.11
CA SER A 708 -37.10 18.41 31.23
C SER A 708 -36.28 18.58 32.50
N GLU A 709 -35.26 19.43 32.42
CA GLU A 709 -34.38 19.76 33.53
C GLU A 709 -34.05 21.26 33.48
N PHE A 710 -34.13 21.93 34.62
CA PHE A 710 -33.91 23.36 34.76
C PHE A 710 -32.80 23.60 35.79
N GLY A 711 -31.75 24.30 35.38
CA GLY A 711 -30.64 24.66 36.26
C GLY A 711 -31.07 25.71 37.29
N ILE A 712 -31.09 25.34 38.56
CA ILE A 712 -31.36 26.24 39.70
C ILE A 712 -30.07 26.96 40.10
N THR A 713 -28.99 26.19 40.20
CA THR A 713 -27.62 26.69 40.41
C THR A 713 -26.67 25.96 39.46
N LYS A 714 -25.37 26.31 39.46
CA LYS A 714 -24.35 25.58 38.68
C LYS A 714 -24.17 24.12 39.09
N PHE A 715 -24.67 23.71 40.25
CA PHE A 715 -24.50 22.37 40.83
C PHE A 715 -25.82 21.68 41.18
N LEU A 716 -26.98 22.32 41.01
CA LEU A 716 -28.29 21.77 41.34
C LEU A 716 -29.27 22.08 40.21
N SER A 717 -29.95 21.03 39.75
CA SER A 717 -30.97 21.11 38.71
C SER A 717 -32.20 20.32 39.12
N LEU A 718 -33.36 20.87 38.79
CA LEU A 718 -34.66 20.26 39.08
C LEU A 718 -35.39 20.03 37.77
N GLY A 719 -36.07 18.90 37.66
CA GLY A 719 -36.70 18.48 36.42
C GLY A 719 -37.91 17.59 36.63
N GLY A 720 -38.58 17.30 35.54
CA GLY A 720 -39.66 16.33 35.49
C GLY A 720 -39.53 15.46 34.25
N SER A 721 -40.08 14.26 34.29
CA SER A 721 -40.16 13.42 33.10
C SER A 721 -41.50 12.73 33.00
N VAL A 722 -42.03 12.69 31.79
CA VAL A 722 -43.30 12.06 31.45
C VAL A 722 -43.09 11.12 30.29
N PHE A 723 -43.40 9.85 30.50
CA PHE A 723 -43.30 8.80 29.49
C PHE A 723 -44.65 8.12 29.30
N ARG A 724 -44.98 7.76 28.06
CA ARG A 724 -46.02 6.79 27.75
C ARG A 724 -45.36 5.53 27.20
N GLY A 725 -45.89 4.37 27.53
CA GLY A 725 -45.36 3.11 27.05
C GLY A 725 -46.44 2.04 26.85
N GLU A 726 -46.05 1.01 26.12
CA GLU A 726 -46.85 -0.18 25.84
C GLU A 726 -45.97 -1.42 26.01
N ILE A 727 -46.47 -2.39 26.76
CA ILE A 727 -45.93 -3.74 26.90
C ILE A 727 -46.91 -4.67 26.21
N SER A 728 -46.44 -5.55 25.33
CA SER A 728 -47.30 -6.51 24.65
C SER A 728 -46.65 -7.87 24.47
N SER A 729 -47.50 -8.89 24.41
CA SER A 729 -47.23 -10.24 23.97
C SER A 729 -48.31 -10.70 22.98
N ASP A 730 -48.23 -11.94 22.50
CA ASP A 730 -49.29 -12.51 21.66
C ASP A 730 -50.63 -12.67 22.42
N SER A 731 -50.59 -12.72 23.76
CA SER A 731 -51.77 -12.96 24.60
C SER A 731 -52.24 -11.76 25.41
N ALA A 732 -51.40 -10.75 25.63
CA ALA A 732 -51.73 -9.61 26.50
C ALA A 732 -51.11 -8.31 26.00
N ILE A 733 -51.82 -7.19 26.16
CA ILE A 733 -51.35 -5.83 25.85
C ILE A 733 -51.68 -4.94 27.02
N GLN A 734 -50.70 -4.13 27.44
CA GLN A 734 -50.86 -3.21 28.54
C GLN A 734 -50.16 -1.89 28.26
N LYS A 735 -50.88 -0.77 28.37
CA LYS A 735 -50.32 0.57 28.23
C LYS A 735 -50.16 1.23 29.60
N PHE A 736 -49.16 2.09 29.70
CA PHE A 736 -48.83 2.80 30.92
C PHE A 736 -48.33 4.21 30.66
N TYR A 737 -48.39 5.05 31.70
CA TYR A 737 -47.74 6.34 31.74
C TYR A 737 -46.93 6.48 33.02
N THR A 738 -45.72 7.00 32.90
CA THR A 738 -44.79 7.22 34.00
C THR A 738 -44.55 8.70 34.17
N ILE A 739 -44.71 9.20 35.39
CA ILE A 739 -44.41 10.59 35.76
C ILE A 739 -43.38 10.55 36.88
N MET A 740 -42.28 11.27 36.72
CA MET A 740 -41.21 11.36 37.72
C MET A 740 -40.78 12.82 37.92
N GLY A 741 -40.47 13.16 39.17
CA GLY A 741 -39.67 14.33 39.52
C GLY A 741 -38.20 13.94 39.55
N ASN A 742 -37.34 14.79 39.02
CA ASN A 742 -35.91 14.55 38.88
C ASN A 742 -35.12 15.64 39.61
N VAL A 743 -34.13 15.23 40.40
CA VAL A 743 -33.17 16.12 41.06
C VAL A 743 -31.79 15.70 40.60
N VAL A 744 -31.00 16.64 40.08
CA VAL A 744 -29.62 16.39 39.65
C VAL A 744 -28.68 17.31 40.42
N LEU A 745 -27.64 16.71 41.00
CA LEU A 745 -26.60 17.37 41.76
C LEU A 745 -25.25 17.13 41.09
N ILE A 746 -24.51 18.20 40.84
CA ILE A 746 -23.18 18.20 40.24
C ILE A 746 -22.22 18.90 41.21
N PRO A 747 -21.91 18.28 42.37
CA PRO A 747 -21.12 18.92 43.42
C PRO A 747 -19.68 19.21 42.97
N THR A 748 -19.16 18.44 42.02
CA THR A 748 -17.86 18.67 41.38
C THR A 748 -17.97 18.35 39.89
N LYS A 749 -16.98 18.78 39.09
CA LYS A 749 -16.91 18.46 37.65
C LYS A 749 -16.75 16.97 37.31
N PHE A 750 -16.55 16.10 38.30
CA PHE A 750 -16.34 14.67 38.12
C PHE A 750 -17.43 13.80 38.76
N VAL A 751 -18.36 14.41 39.50
CA VAL A 751 -19.37 13.68 40.27
C VAL A 751 -20.75 14.20 39.88
N THR A 752 -21.62 13.29 39.49
CA THR A 752 -23.03 13.57 39.22
C THR A 752 -23.89 12.62 40.02
N ALA A 753 -24.79 13.16 40.84
CA ALA A 753 -25.79 12.39 41.56
C ALA A 753 -27.17 12.80 41.02
N SER A 754 -27.95 11.85 40.53
CA SER A 754 -29.32 12.09 40.06
C SER A 754 -30.30 11.20 40.79
N ILE A 755 -31.42 11.77 41.21
CA ILE A 755 -32.51 11.07 41.87
C ILE A 755 -33.78 11.35 41.09
N GLY A 756 -34.38 10.30 40.53
CA GLY A 756 -35.71 10.30 39.96
C GLY A 756 -36.68 9.58 40.90
N PHE A 757 -37.79 10.20 41.24
CA PHE A 757 -38.85 9.55 42.03
C PHE A 757 -40.20 9.82 41.39
N GLY A 758 -41.06 8.81 41.35
CA GLY A 758 -42.31 8.95 40.63
C GLY A 758 -43.20 7.73 40.68
N ARG A 759 -44.09 7.64 39.69
CA ARG A 759 -45.09 6.57 39.62
C ARG A 759 -45.36 6.21 38.17
N THR A 760 -45.44 4.91 37.89
CA THR A 760 -46.07 4.36 36.70
C THR A 760 -47.52 4.02 37.02
N ASN A 761 -48.42 4.47 36.15
CA ASN A 761 -49.83 4.12 36.19
C ASN A 761 -50.18 3.36 34.92
N TYR A 762 -50.75 2.18 35.08
CA TYR A 762 -51.21 1.33 34.00
C TYR A 762 -52.69 1.59 33.72
N LEU A 763 -53.14 1.28 32.49
CA LEU A 763 -54.56 1.37 32.13
C LEU A 763 -55.45 0.38 32.91
N SER A 764 -54.90 -0.73 33.43
CA SER A 764 -55.62 -1.66 34.31
C SER A 764 -55.76 -1.16 35.76
N GLU A 765 -55.63 0.14 36.00
CA GLU A 765 -55.67 0.80 37.32
C GLU A 765 -54.54 0.41 38.31
N ARG A 766 -53.63 -0.49 37.92
CA ARG A 766 -52.41 -0.79 38.67
C ARG A 766 -51.49 0.44 38.70
N LYS A 767 -50.86 0.67 39.85
CA LYS A 767 -49.91 1.77 40.02
C LYS A 767 -48.67 1.31 40.76
N GLN A 768 -47.49 1.69 40.28
CA GLN A 768 -46.20 1.28 40.82
C GLN A 768 -45.33 2.51 41.10
N ASN A 769 -44.77 2.61 42.30
CA ASN A 769 -43.81 3.67 42.61
C ASN A 769 -42.46 3.34 41.99
N ILE A 770 -41.76 4.35 41.49
CA ILE A 770 -40.44 4.24 40.89
C ILE A 770 -39.45 5.09 41.66
N LEU A 771 -38.25 4.55 41.86
CA LEU A 771 -37.07 5.26 42.34
C LEU A 771 -35.89 4.94 41.42
N ASP A 772 -35.21 5.96 40.93
CA ASP A 772 -33.98 5.84 40.16
C ASP A 772 -32.91 6.73 40.78
N PHE A 773 -32.04 6.13 41.58
CA PHE A 773 -30.88 6.81 42.13
C PHE A 773 -29.66 6.42 41.30
N ASN A 774 -28.92 7.41 40.81
CA ASN A 774 -27.69 7.20 40.04
C ASN A 774 -26.59 8.12 40.56
N LEU A 775 -25.42 7.54 40.82
CA LEU A 775 -24.21 8.23 41.25
C LEU A 775 -23.09 7.88 40.28
N LYS A 776 -22.66 8.88 39.50
CA LYS A 776 -21.62 8.75 38.48
C LYS A 776 -20.36 9.51 38.90
N PHE A 777 -19.23 8.82 38.90
CA PHE A 777 -17.89 9.36 39.03
C PHE A 777 -17.17 9.19 37.69
N GLU A 778 -16.90 10.27 36.97
CA GLU A 778 -16.34 10.20 35.62
C GLU A 778 -15.25 11.24 35.42
N SER A 779 -14.15 10.81 34.82
CA SER A 779 -13.11 11.65 34.25
C SER A 779 -12.99 11.28 32.78
N LYS A 780 -13.24 12.25 31.88
CA LYS A 780 -13.50 12.07 30.43
C LYS A 780 -12.60 11.04 29.71
N GLU A 781 -11.37 10.83 30.15
CA GLU A 781 -10.41 9.93 29.49
C GLU A 781 -9.75 8.90 30.42
N LYS A 782 -10.05 8.89 31.73
CA LYS A 782 -9.34 8.05 32.70
C LYS A 782 -10.20 6.94 33.28
N TYR A 783 -11.41 7.27 33.72
CA TYR A 783 -12.29 6.32 34.38
C TYR A 783 -13.75 6.77 34.36
N SER A 784 -14.65 5.80 34.40
CA SER A 784 -16.06 6.00 34.69
C SER A 784 -16.51 4.95 35.69
N LEU A 785 -17.16 5.36 36.77
CA LEU A 785 -17.78 4.47 37.76
C LEU A 785 -19.20 4.97 37.98
N THR A 786 -20.19 4.11 37.78
CA THR A 786 -21.61 4.43 37.94
C THR A 786 -22.20 3.45 38.94
N ALA A 787 -22.78 3.95 40.01
CA ALA A 787 -23.58 3.17 40.95
C ALA A 787 -25.06 3.56 40.80
N ARG A 788 -25.95 2.58 40.63
CA ARG A 788 -27.39 2.81 40.42
C ARG A 788 -28.21 1.95 41.37
N ILE A 789 -29.29 2.53 41.89
CA ILE A 789 -30.37 1.82 42.59
C ILE A 789 -31.64 2.10 41.80
N TYR A 790 -32.23 1.07 41.20
CA TYR A 790 -33.41 1.20 40.36
C TYR A 790 -34.54 0.31 40.86
N ASP A 791 -35.60 0.95 41.33
CA ASP A 791 -36.82 0.32 41.82
C ASP A 791 -37.92 0.52 40.77
N VAL A 792 -38.31 -0.59 40.13
CA VAL A 792 -39.16 -0.57 38.95
C VAL A 792 -40.07 -1.79 38.92
N ASP A 793 -41.06 -1.72 38.03
CA ASP A 793 -41.91 -2.84 37.66
C ASP A 793 -41.12 -3.93 36.93
N GLY A 794 -41.24 -5.18 37.36
CA GLY A 794 -40.57 -6.33 36.74
C GLY A 794 -40.98 -6.54 35.28
N SER A 795 -42.21 -6.18 34.92
CA SER A 795 -42.68 -6.25 33.52
C SER A 795 -41.89 -5.32 32.57
N GLN A 796 -41.33 -4.22 33.09
CA GLN A 796 -40.50 -3.29 32.30
C GLN A 796 -39.00 -3.64 32.33
N PHE A 797 -38.56 -4.49 33.27
CA PHE A 797 -37.14 -4.75 33.52
C PHE A 797 -36.68 -6.16 33.11
N LEU A 798 -37.53 -7.18 33.29
CA LEU A 798 -37.15 -8.59 33.10
C LEU A 798 -37.45 -9.12 31.68
N TYR A 799 -38.09 -8.32 30.83
CA TYR A 799 -38.41 -8.66 29.44
C TYR A 799 -39.05 -10.05 29.30
N SER A 800 -40.21 -10.24 29.94
CA SER A 800 -40.95 -11.51 29.96
C SER A 800 -42.41 -11.32 29.58
N PRO A 801 -42.96 -12.12 28.63
CA PRO A 801 -44.37 -12.07 28.25
C PRO A 801 -45.32 -12.47 29.38
N PHE A 802 -44.84 -13.24 30.36
CA PHE A 802 -45.64 -13.71 31.48
C PHE A 802 -45.81 -12.68 32.61
N LEU A 803 -45.12 -11.53 32.50
CA LEU A 803 -45.18 -10.47 33.53
C LEU A 803 -46.13 -9.32 33.21
N ILE A 804 -46.78 -9.31 32.05
CA ILE A 804 -47.60 -8.18 31.58
C ILE A 804 -48.72 -7.83 32.59
N ASP A 805 -49.35 -8.85 33.16
CA ASP A 805 -50.41 -8.72 34.16
C ASP A 805 -49.95 -9.04 35.61
N SER A 806 -48.64 -9.28 35.81
CA SER A 806 -48.09 -9.68 37.11
C SER A 806 -47.54 -8.50 37.90
N THR A 807 -47.69 -8.52 39.23
CA THR A 807 -47.28 -7.43 40.14
C THR A 807 -45.82 -7.49 40.61
N ILE A 808 -44.97 -8.28 39.94
CA ILE A 808 -43.57 -8.44 40.37
C ILE A 808 -42.83 -7.10 40.34
N ARG A 809 -42.22 -6.76 41.47
CA ARG A 809 -41.38 -5.57 41.65
C ARG A 809 -39.91 -6.00 41.66
N VAL A 810 -39.06 -5.19 41.03
CA VAL A 810 -37.60 -5.42 40.98
C VAL A 810 -36.89 -4.21 41.57
N ILE A 811 -35.97 -4.49 42.51
CA ILE A 811 -35.00 -3.51 43.02
C ILE A 811 -33.62 -3.97 42.57
N ASP A 812 -33.02 -3.24 41.64
CA ASP A 812 -31.68 -3.49 41.08
C ASP A 812 -30.65 -2.57 41.76
N TYR A 813 -29.60 -3.17 42.33
CA TYR A 813 -28.43 -2.49 42.86
C TYR A 813 -27.26 -2.80 41.94
N SER A 814 -26.88 -1.86 41.08
CA SER A 814 -25.84 -2.06 40.07
C SER A 814 -24.66 -1.12 40.22
N VAL A 815 -23.47 -1.62 39.93
CA VAL A 815 -22.23 -0.86 39.84
C VAL A 815 -21.54 -1.23 38.54
N GLU A 816 -21.24 -0.24 37.71
CA GLU A 816 -20.50 -0.38 36.46
C GLU A 816 -19.26 0.50 36.46
N GLY A 817 -18.12 -0.07 36.09
CA GLY A 817 -16.83 0.61 36.07
C GLY A 817 -16.10 0.38 34.75
N LYS A 818 -15.40 1.42 34.28
CA LYS A 818 -14.45 1.35 33.17
C LYS A 818 -13.21 2.18 33.54
N TYR A 819 -12.04 1.62 33.35
CA TYR A 819 -10.75 2.24 33.64
C TYR A 819 -9.83 2.13 32.44
N PHE A 820 -9.31 3.27 32.00
CA PHE A 820 -8.36 3.38 30.90
C PHE A 820 -6.94 3.45 31.47
N THR A 821 -6.14 2.42 31.22
CA THR A 821 -4.74 2.40 31.64
C THR A 821 -3.88 3.24 30.69
N PRO A 822 -2.72 3.76 31.15
CA PRO A 822 -1.75 4.45 30.29
C PRO A 822 -1.23 3.60 29.12
N ASN A 823 -1.29 2.27 29.23
CA ASN A 823 -0.77 1.32 28.24
C ASN A 823 -1.85 0.88 27.23
N ASN A 824 -2.91 1.67 27.03
CA ASN A 824 -4.02 1.37 26.12
C ASN A 824 -4.82 0.10 26.46
N LEU A 825 -4.70 -0.44 27.68
CA LEU A 825 -5.60 -1.47 28.19
C LEU A 825 -6.84 -0.83 28.82
N ILE A 826 -7.98 -1.48 28.64
CA ILE A 826 -9.28 -1.08 29.15
C ILE A 826 -9.76 -2.18 30.08
N LEU A 827 -9.95 -1.84 31.34
CA LEU A 827 -10.56 -2.72 32.33
C LEU A 827 -11.99 -2.24 32.52
N SER A 828 -12.96 -3.11 32.26
CA SER A 828 -14.36 -2.82 32.56
C SER A 828 -14.99 -3.95 33.35
N GLY A 829 -15.96 -3.59 34.18
CA GLY A 829 -16.72 -4.55 34.93
C GLY A 829 -18.07 -3.98 35.34
N ALA A 830 -19.08 -4.83 35.38
CA ALA A 830 -20.39 -4.51 35.90
C ALA A 830 -20.82 -5.60 36.88
N TYR A 831 -21.42 -5.19 37.99
CA TYR A 831 -22.02 -6.10 38.96
C TYR A 831 -23.42 -5.59 39.30
N ALA A 832 -24.43 -6.45 39.27
CA ALA A 832 -25.78 -6.13 39.71
C ALA A 832 -26.32 -7.19 40.67
N PHE A 833 -26.89 -6.72 41.78
CA PHE A 833 -27.66 -7.53 42.71
C PHE A 833 -29.14 -7.13 42.60
N ARG A 834 -30.02 -8.10 42.34
CA ARG A 834 -31.45 -7.88 42.12
C ARG A 834 -32.25 -8.55 43.22
N LYS A 835 -33.17 -7.81 43.83
CA LYS A 835 -34.17 -8.33 44.76
C LYS A 835 -35.55 -8.24 44.11
N LEU A 836 -36.25 -9.36 44.06
CA LEU A 836 -37.61 -9.44 43.53
C LEU A 836 -38.64 -9.58 44.66
N SER A 837 -39.88 -9.21 44.38
CA SER A 837 -40.99 -9.27 45.36
C SER A 837 -41.52 -10.67 45.62
N ASP A 838 -41.12 -11.66 44.83
CA ASP A 838 -41.40 -13.08 45.00
C ASP A 838 -40.29 -13.82 45.78
N ASP A 839 -39.50 -13.07 46.54
CA ASP A 839 -38.36 -13.51 47.37
C ASP A 839 -37.13 -14.06 46.62
N ASN A 840 -37.16 -14.10 45.28
CA ASN A 840 -36.01 -14.48 44.48
C ASN A 840 -34.91 -13.40 44.47
N LYS A 841 -33.66 -13.81 44.31
CA LYS A 841 -32.48 -12.93 44.25
C LYS A 841 -31.58 -13.30 43.09
N GLY A 842 -31.14 -12.29 42.34
CA GLY A 842 -30.26 -12.46 41.17
C GLY A 842 -28.93 -11.73 41.32
N TYR A 843 -27.88 -12.31 40.74
CA TYR A 843 -26.51 -11.80 40.69
C TYR A 843 -26.03 -11.81 39.24
N ASP A 844 -25.60 -10.66 38.73
CA ASP A 844 -25.11 -10.48 37.35
C ASP A 844 -23.72 -9.85 37.42
N LEU A 845 -22.69 -10.57 36.97
CA LEU A 845 -21.30 -10.14 36.95
C LEU A 845 -20.74 -10.20 35.54
N LYS A 846 -20.27 -9.06 35.04
CA LYS A 846 -19.56 -8.92 33.76
C LYS A 846 -18.18 -8.37 34.02
N LEU A 847 -17.16 -9.01 33.46
CA LEU A 847 -15.77 -8.57 33.52
C LEU A 847 -15.20 -8.56 32.11
N SER A 848 -14.62 -7.44 31.69
CA SER A 848 -14.01 -7.33 30.36
C SER A 848 -12.63 -6.69 30.41
N LEU A 849 -11.73 -7.28 29.60
CA LEU A 849 -10.37 -6.81 29.38
C LEU A 849 -10.23 -6.51 27.89
N GLY A 850 -10.15 -5.21 27.57
CA GLY A 850 -9.94 -4.71 26.22
C GLY A 850 -8.55 -4.12 26.02
N ARG A 851 -8.13 -4.04 24.76
CA ARG A 851 -6.97 -3.26 24.33
C ARG A 851 -7.36 -2.38 23.16
N LYS A 852 -6.95 -1.11 23.21
CA LYS A 852 -7.04 -0.18 22.09
C LYS A 852 -5.89 -0.46 21.12
N PHE A 853 -6.21 -0.94 19.92
CA PHE A 853 -5.24 -1.31 18.89
C PHE A 853 -4.96 -0.15 17.92
N SER A 854 -5.95 0.72 17.70
CA SER A 854 -5.82 1.98 16.96
C SER A 854 -6.71 3.06 17.59
N SER A 855 -6.74 4.28 17.04
CA SER A 855 -7.68 5.32 17.49
C SER A 855 -9.14 4.84 17.45
N ASP A 856 -9.46 4.00 16.46
CA ASP A 856 -10.83 3.67 16.06
C ASP A 856 -11.21 2.23 16.38
N PHE A 857 -10.26 1.37 16.79
CA PHE A 857 -10.51 -0.05 17.01
C PHE A 857 -10.07 -0.52 18.40
N ILE A 858 -11.02 -1.10 19.12
CA ILE A 858 -10.84 -1.70 20.43
C ILE A 858 -11.33 -3.14 20.33
N ALA A 859 -10.57 -4.08 20.86
CA ALA A 859 -11.02 -5.46 20.99
C ALA A 859 -10.55 -6.07 22.29
N GLY A 860 -11.28 -7.07 22.77
CA GLY A 860 -11.05 -7.65 24.07
C GLY A 860 -11.78 -8.95 24.30
N TYR A 861 -11.66 -9.38 25.55
CA TYR A 861 -12.34 -10.53 26.09
C TYR A 861 -13.34 -10.08 27.15
N GLU A 862 -14.49 -10.75 27.21
CA GLU A 862 -15.57 -10.54 28.18
C GLU A 862 -15.95 -11.89 28.80
N TYR A 863 -16.04 -11.90 30.12
CA TYR A 863 -16.61 -12.97 30.93
C TYR A 863 -17.91 -12.46 31.54
N ASN A 864 -18.97 -13.25 31.45
CA ASN A 864 -20.27 -12.92 32.00
C ASN A 864 -20.81 -14.11 32.81
N TYR A 865 -21.26 -13.83 34.03
CA TYR A 865 -21.81 -14.78 35.00
C TYR A 865 -23.16 -14.25 35.51
N LEU A 866 -24.20 -15.06 35.39
CA LEU A 866 -25.56 -14.73 35.84
C LEU A 866 -26.13 -15.88 36.66
N ASP A 867 -26.64 -15.57 37.85
CA ASP A 867 -27.13 -16.58 38.79
C ASP A 867 -28.34 -16.08 39.58
N TYR A 868 -29.36 -16.91 39.70
CA TYR A 868 -30.56 -16.67 40.52
C TYR A 868 -30.69 -17.77 41.57
N GLN A 869 -31.15 -17.38 42.76
CA GLN A 869 -31.32 -18.33 43.88
C GLN A 869 -32.36 -19.40 43.57
N ASP A 870 -33.48 -19.00 42.97
CA ASP A 870 -34.60 -19.89 42.66
C ASP A 870 -34.97 -19.80 41.18
N GLU A 871 -35.41 -20.92 40.61
CA GLU A 871 -35.96 -20.98 39.24
C GLU A 871 -37.40 -20.47 39.26
N ALA A 872 -37.68 -19.41 38.49
CA ALA A 872 -38.97 -18.76 38.41
C ALA A 872 -39.68 -19.08 37.09
N VAL A 873 -40.96 -19.43 37.17
CA VAL A 873 -41.80 -19.73 36.00
C VAL A 873 -42.09 -18.48 35.15
N LEU A 874 -42.14 -17.31 35.78
CA LEU A 874 -42.61 -16.08 35.14
C LEU A 874 -41.53 -15.29 34.41
N TYR A 875 -40.25 -15.57 34.62
CA TYR A 875 -39.15 -14.83 34.01
C TYR A 875 -37.85 -15.63 33.98
N TYR A 876 -36.95 -15.24 33.08
CA TYR A 876 -35.67 -15.91 32.94
C TYR A 876 -34.79 -15.72 34.20
N SER A 877 -34.50 -16.82 34.88
CA SER A 877 -33.80 -16.88 36.16
C SER A 877 -32.81 -18.05 36.17
N PRO A 878 -31.76 -18.00 35.33
CA PRO A 878 -30.86 -19.14 35.18
C PRO A 878 -30.03 -19.35 36.45
N ASN A 879 -29.72 -20.62 36.72
CA ASN A 879 -28.80 -21.03 37.76
C ASN A 879 -27.40 -21.23 37.17
N ASN A 880 -26.43 -20.42 37.62
CA ASN A 880 -25.03 -20.50 37.25
C ASN A 880 -24.80 -20.46 35.71
N PHE A 881 -25.29 -19.42 35.05
CA PHE A 881 -25.06 -19.16 33.63
C PHE A 881 -23.71 -18.47 33.43
N GLU A 882 -22.89 -19.01 32.53
CA GLU A 882 -21.55 -18.48 32.21
C GLU A 882 -21.39 -18.31 30.70
N SER A 883 -20.71 -17.26 30.28
CA SER A 883 -20.30 -17.09 28.87
C SER A 883 -18.96 -16.39 28.73
N HIS A 884 -18.23 -16.79 27.69
CA HIS A 884 -16.90 -16.31 27.36
C HIS A 884 -16.93 -15.73 25.95
N SER A 885 -16.72 -14.42 25.80
CA SER A 885 -16.87 -13.72 24.52
C SER A 885 -15.63 -12.94 24.13
N LEU A 886 -15.29 -12.97 22.84
CA LEU A 886 -14.44 -11.96 22.21
C LEU A 886 -15.33 -10.83 21.71
N TRP A 887 -15.00 -9.60 22.08
CA TRP A 887 -15.74 -8.41 21.65
C TRP A 887 -14.84 -7.44 20.92
N ALA A 888 -15.43 -6.63 20.05
CA ALA A 888 -14.74 -5.60 19.31
C ALA A 888 -15.67 -4.41 19.05
N ASP A 889 -15.15 -3.21 19.25
CA ASP A 889 -15.79 -1.95 18.93
C ASP A 889 -14.96 -1.22 17.87
N TYR A 890 -15.64 -0.71 16.84
CA TYR A 890 -15.06 0.01 15.72
C TYR A 890 -15.76 1.35 15.51
N LYS A 891 -15.00 2.44 15.55
CA LYS A 891 -15.46 3.79 15.28
C LYS A 891 -15.40 4.06 13.78
N LEU A 892 -16.56 4.09 13.12
CA LEU A 892 -16.66 4.26 11.66
C LEU A 892 -16.54 5.72 11.22
N ILE A 893 -17.09 6.62 12.02
CA ILE A 893 -17.12 8.07 11.78
C ILE A 893 -16.90 8.78 13.11
N GLU A 894 -15.99 9.75 13.14
CA GLU A 894 -15.74 10.60 14.30
C GLU A 894 -15.50 12.04 13.82
N ASP A 895 -16.58 12.74 13.49
CA ASP A 895 -16.57 14.14 13.06
C ASP A 895 -17.23 15.03 14.14
N ALA A 896 -17.15 16.36 14.04
CA ALA A 896 -17.76 17.25 15.04
C ALA A 896 -19.29 17.20 15.09
N ILE A 897 -19.89 16.81 13.97
CA ILE A 897 -21.34 16.73 13.77
C ILE A 897 -21.85 15.31 13.95
N LEU A 898 -21.03 14.30 13.62
CA LEU A 898 -21.47 12.91 13.47
C LEU A 898 -20.44 11.96 14.10
N ASP A 899 -20.85 11.24 15.14
CA ASP A 899 -20.10 10.11 15.72
C ASP A 899 -20.90 8.83 15.45
N PHE A 900 -20.30 7.89 14.73
CA PHE A 900 -20.92 6.60 14.45
C PHE A 900 -19.95 5.47 14.75
N SER A 901 -20.36 4.59 15.66
CA SER A 901 -19.62 3.39 16.06
C SER A 901 -20.49 2.15 15.89
N ILE A 902 -19.84 1.06 15.56
CA ILE A 902 -20.41 -0.28 15.56
C ILE A 902 -19.57 -1.16 16.47
N GLY A 903 -20.19 -2.14 17.09
CA GLY A 903 -19.50 -3.10 17.91
C GLY A 903 -20.20 -4.43 17.86
N GLY A 904 -19.57 -5.42 18.47
CA GLY A 904 -20.17 -6.73 18.57
C GLY A 904 -19.31 -7.68 19.36
N LYS A 905 -19.89 -8.83 19.67
CA LYS A 905 -19.19 -9.92 20.34
C LYS A 905 -19.61 -11.27 19.81
N ILE A 906 -18.68 -12.21 19.87
CA ILE A 906 -18.92 -13.63 19.62
C ILE A 906 -18.33 -14.43 20.77
N GLY A 907 -19.11 -15.35 21.32
CA GLY A 907 -18.71 -16.10 22.50
C GLY A 907 -19.33 -17.48 22.58
N VAL A 908 -18.86 -18.25 23.56
CA VAL A 908 -19.31 -19.60 23.86
C VAL A 908 -19.93 -19.65 25.26
N ILE A 909 -20.91 -20.54 25.43
CA ILE A 909 -21.58 -20.82 26.69
C ILE A 909 -21.12 -22.22 27.11
N PRO A 910 -20.25 -22.40 28.12
CA PRO A 910 -19.67 -23.73 28.41
C PRO A 910 -20.69 -24.83 28.70
N LYS A 911 -21.89 -24.48 29.18
CA LYS A 911 -22.99 -25.40 29.47
C LYS A 911 -23.86 -25.77 28.27
N SER A 912 -23.65 -25.18 27.08
CA SER A 912 -24.44 -25.47 25.87
C SER A 912 -23.62 -25.36 24.59
N ASP A 913 -24.09 -25.98 23.49
CA ASP A 913 -23.46 -25.84 22.17
C ASP A 913 -23.82 -24.53 21.45
N LEU A 914 -24.42 -23.57 22.17
CA LEU A 914 -24.91 -22.31 21.61
C LEU A 914 -23.85 -21.20 21.69
N LEU A 915 -23.84 -20.35 20.67
CA LEU A 915 -22.96 -19.19 20.60
C LEU A 915 -23.67 -17.93 21.06
N VAL A 916 -22.96 -17.11 21.83
CA VAL A 916 -23.35 -15.72 22.09
C VAL A 916 -22.93 -14.89 20.89
N LYS A 917 -23.86 -14.14 20.30
CA LYS A 917 -23.56 -13.16 19.27
C LYS A 917 -24.26 -11.85 19.61
N GLU A 918 -23.55 -10.75 19.50
CA GLU A 918 -24.13 -9.43 19.65
C GLU A 918 -23.59 -8.53 18.55
N PHE A 919 -24.49 -7.71 18.00
CA PHE A 919 -24.14 -6.58 17.17
C PHE A 919 -24.78 -5.34 17.79
N ASN A 920 -23.97 -4.31 18.02
CA ASN A 920 -24.44 -3.04 18.51
C ASN A 920 -23.99 -1.91 17.58
N SER A 921 -24.74 -0.82 17.58
CA SER A 921 -24.41 0.39 16.84
C SER A 921 -24.86 1.60 17.63
N LYS A 922 -24.04 2.65 17.60
CA LYS A 922 -24.30 3.90 18.29
C LYS A 922 -24.01 5.05 17.34
N LEU A 923 -25.01 5.90 17.15
CA LEU A 923 -25.02 7.06 16.28
C LEU A 923 -25.29 8.30 17.14
N SER A 924 -24.45 9.31 17.06
CA SER A 924 -24.64 10.61 17.70
C SER A 924 -24.54 11.70 16.63
N ILE A 925 -25.58 12.52 16.50
CA ILE A 925 -25.70 13.61 15.53
C ILE A 925 -25.89 14.92 16.29
N LYS A 926 -24.94 15.84 16.16
CA LYS A 926 -25.00 17.20 16.70
C LYS A 926 -25.55 18.13 15.61
N PHE A 927 -26.83 18.47 15.68
CA PHE A 927 -27.48 19.35 14.70
C PHE A 927 -27.00 20.80 14.81
N ILE A 928 -26.91 21.29 16.05
CA ILE A 928 -26.33 22.59 16.45
C ILE A 928 -25.67 22.43 17.82
N GLU A 929 -24.96 23.43 18.33
CA GLU A 929 -24.28 23.33 19.64
C GLU A 929 -25.19 22.94 20.80
N SER A 930 -26.44 23.41 20.75
CA SER A 930 -27.48 23.13 21.73
C SER A 930 -28.31 21.87 21.46
N LEU A 931 -28.18 21.19 20.30
CA LEU A 931 -29.09 20.12 19.91
C LEU A 931 -28.32 18.88 19.42
N THR A 932 -28.37 17.80 20.21
CA THR A 932 -27.68 16.54 19.90
C THR A 932 -28.62 15.35 20.00
N MET A 933 -28.72 14.55 18.94
CA MET A 933 -29.45 13.30 18.92
C MET A 933 -28.51 12.12 19.10
N GLN A 934 -28.91 11.14 19.90
CA GLN A 934 -28.23 9.86 20.04
C GLN A 934 -29.20 8.74 19.70
N VAL A 935 -28.77 7.78 18.90
CA VAL A 935 -29.52 6.57 18.54
C VAL A 935 -28.62 5.37 18.81
N GLN A 936 -29.14 4.37 19.50
CA GLN A 936 -28.43 3.11 19.75
C GLN A 936 -29.31 1.94 19.32
N ALA A 937 -28.75 1.00 18.60
CA ALA A 937 -29.41 -0.25 18.24
C ALA A 937 -28.55 -1.43 18.66
N VAL A 938 -29.17 -2.44 19.28
CA VAL A 938 -28.53 -3.68 19.73
C VAL A 938 -29.34 -4.85 19.23
N PHE A 939 -28.66 -5.82 18.63
CA PHE A 939 -29.19 -7.09 18.18
C PHE A 939 -28.38 -8.19 18.85
N SER A 940 -29.06 -9.13 19.50
CA SER A 940 -28.40 -10.20 20.23
C SER A 940 -29.01 -11.56 19.91
N GLU A 941 -28.15 -12.56 19.86
CA GLU A 941 -28.47 -13.98 19.90
C GLU A 941 -27.71 -14.59 21.09
N ASN A 942 -28.42 -15.25 21.98
CA ASN A 942 -27.87 -15.90 23.17
C ASN A 942 -28.66 -17.19 23.44
N ALA A 943 -28.44 -17.82 24.59
CA ALA A 943 -29.26 -18.90 25.11
C ALA A 943 -30.13 -18.42 26.28
N ARG A 944 -31.38 -18.88 26.31
CA ARG A 944 -32.15 -19.02 27.55
C ARG A 944 -32.31 -20.53 27.78
N GLU A 945 -31.69 -21.05 28.83
CA GLU A 945 -31.58 -22.51 29.09
C GLU A 945 -30.90 -23.26 27.94
N VAL A 946 -31.65 -24.01 27.13
CA VAL A 946 -31.17 -24.80 25.97
C VAL A 946 -31.70 -24.26 24.64
N VAL A 947 -32.47 -23.17 24.67
CA VAL A 947 -33.13 -22.62 23.48
C VAL A 947 -32.44 -21.34 23.02
N ASN A 948 -32.32 -21.19 21.70
CA ASN A 948 -31.87 -19.95 21.08
C ASN A 948 -32.81 -18.80 21.41
N TYR A 949 -32.27 -17.77 22.05
CA TYR A 949 -32.97 -16.54 22.40
C TYR A 949 -32.40 -15.39 21.58
N SER A 950 -33.25 -14.69 20.85
CA SER A 950 -32.85 -13.52 20.06
C SER A 950 -33.67 -12.30 20.43
N SER A 951 -33.00 -11.15 20.49
CA SER A 951 -33.65 -9.89 20.83
C SER A 951 -33.05 -8.72 20.08
N SER A 952 -33.87 -7.68 19.92
CA SER A 952 -33.45 -6.42 19.31
C SER A 952 -34.02 -5.25 20.09
N SER A 953 -33.18 -4.25 20.34
CA SER A 953 -33.57 -3.01 20.98
C SER A 953 -33.07 -1.80 20.22
N ILE A 954 -33.87 -0.74 20.16
CA ILE A 954 -33.51 0.56 19.60
C ILE A 954 -33.87 1.63 20.64
N SER A 955 -32.93 2.51 20.97
CA SER A 955 -33.18 3.70 21.76
C SER A 955 -32.79 4.94 20.97
N ALA A 956 -33.53 6.03 21.15
CA ALA A 956 -33.15 7.34 20.64
C ALA A 956 -33.46 8.45 21.64
N MET A 957 -32.55 9.40 21.79
CA MET A 957 -32.63 10.54 22.71
C MET A 957 -32.21 11.80 21.98
N LEU A 958 -32.88 12.93 22.23
CA LEU A 958 -32.55 14.23 21.63
C LEU A 958 -32.29 15.26 22.73
N PHE A 959 -31.04 15.57 23.03
CA PHE A 959 -30.66 16.58 24.01
C PHE A 959 -30.78 17.98 23.40
N TRP A 960 -31.67 18.81 23.95
CA TRP A 960 -31.86 20.20 23.54
C TRP A 960 -31.62 21.17 24.71
N LEU A 961 -30.49 21.87 24.68
CA LEU A 961 -30.06 22.82 25.70
C LEU A 961 -30.44 24.27 25.30
N PHE A 962 -31.07 25.01 26.21
CA PHE A 962 -31.47 26.41 26.06
C PHE A 962 -30.78 27.29 27.09
#